data_AF-A0A193GNB9-F1
#
_entry.id   AF-A0A193GNB9-F1
#
_cell.length_a   1.000
_cell.length_b   1.000
_cell.length_c   1.000
_cell.angle_alpha   90.00
_cell.angle_beta   90.00
_cell.angle_gamma   90.00
#
_symmetry.space_group_name_H-M   'P 1'
#
loop_
_entity.id
_entity.type
_entity.pdbx_description
1 polymer ?
#
loop_
_entity_poly.entity_id
_entity_poly.type
_entity_poly.pdbx_seq_one_letter_code
_entity_poly.pdbx_strand_id
1 'polypeptide(L)'
;MAFELPRSVGLLGVRRGDIGPNGAYFSTQGSSTYFDPTNAGVEVYDLGQVRIADTTDKDVAESILTRALEHPGLFEQDRERLTEALESAQRGKPFVDYFLADELPLPQAARQLGYGGIQVWENDDWASPSSVFVWDIQNVRRLSPEESAQVRAYFMNEQGIRMEISQGKDGFWLVDGKPVVVQTTRDEDGLTAHGANVPEDQLAELVESHKHVQVKNQLGETVQLSFDMDGETLVVKDTEDLRTETIATLRQHANAWQEAANRPPNVLTTNRLIVLDKHGRAFGRLYANGKTSLSLKLPDPDFEGVTLLSKTGAEYAMAELMKACPEEGPFVVCDFQEYAQEQCDESLELIGQIQAVGDAARMANLAENQRQFVEALREGTGLSLSAALQLQEQMRELAAQHCILARLSAHEGGLSSKEDHAICTIEASVKALFGDLPGVDGLTFHDDPHDRTIKIDLRGQPLWVPLDEKRVRELSDERFWEDFQMKKLYVTLLIEDTGNAAFVDTGRNEEVARIIQNAGDKIKSLPGLWGADFKLYDINGNRVGCMDVADKLPDGPLQDGAVRVVIETGNAAFENDAASEVARILRDAASTVRSGKDDFPLTDINGNVVGSYLYQAAPSLEQDGVIDMRKALAEGRVYLAEDGYSGIAEDEYRYVVTAPDFEPGYGQGEGEVWLVNAKGEVANGYEEPQIVRENQFDKLSGDQFKSLEDVVLGRVSFEEYERRMSGDAPELA
;
A
#
# COMPACT_ATOMS: atom_id res chain seq x y z
N MET A 1 -13.43 -49.75 31.49
CA MET A 1 -13.77 -50.74 30.44
C MET A 1 -13.59 -50.03 29.13
N ALA A 2 -12.76 -50.53 28.23
CA ALA A 2 -12.71 -49.98 26.87
C ALA A 2 -14.04 -50.32 26.19
N PHE A 3 -14.76 -49.30 25.73
CA PHE A 3 -15.94 -49.50 24.90
C PHE A 3 -15.41 -49.75 23.48
N GLU A 4 -15.66 -50.91 22.90
CA GLU A 4 -15.41 -51.17 21.47
C GLU A 4 -16.70 -50.85 20.70
N LEU A 5 -16.58 -50.29 19.50
CA LEU A 5 -17.71 -50.24 18.56
C LEU A 5 -18.29 -51.65 18.36
N PRO A 6 -19.61 -51.80 18.18
CA PRO A 6 -20.21 -53.10 17.94
C PRO A 6 -19.55 -53.74 16.71
N ARG A 7 -18.98 -54.95 16.85
CA ARG A 7 -18.29 -55.68 15.76
C ARG A 7 -19.14 -55.93 14.50
N SER A 8 -20.43 -55.61 14.57
CA SER A 8 -21.41 -55.73 13.49
C SER A 8 -21.57 -54.47 12.62
N VAL A 9 -20.88 -53.37 12.91
CA VAL A 9 -20.98 -52.11 12.16
C VAL A 9 -19.77 -51.96 11.24
N GLY A 10 -20.00 -51.84 9.93
CA GLY A 10 -18.92 -51.70 8.94
C GLY A 10 -18.48 -50.24 8.76
N LEU A 11 -19.32 -49.44 8.12
CA LEU A 11 -19.12 -48.00 7.93
C LEU A 11 -20.29 -47.25 8.57
N LEU A 12 -20.01 -46.33 9.49
CA LEU A 12 -21.05 -45.56 10.19
C LEU A 12 -21.45 -44.34 9.36
N GLY A 13 -22.75 -44.16 9.15
CA GLY A 13 -23.33 -42.95 8.59
C GLY A 13 -24.34 -42.31 9.56
N VAL A 14 -24.39 -40.99 9.63
CA VAL A 14 -25.42 -40.22 10.33
C VAL A 14 -26.19 -39.38 9.33
N ARG A 15 -27.49 -39.21 9.58
CA ARG A 15 -28.37 -38.40 8.73
C ARG A 15 -29.46 -37.72 9.54
N ARG A 16 -29.84 -36.52 9.10
CA ARG A 16 -31.08 -35.84 9.48
C ARG A 16 -32.10 -35.94 8.35
N GLY A 17 -33.31 -36.39 8.67
CA GLY A 17 -34.42 -36.49 7.72
C GLY A 17 -34.50 -37.83 6.97
N ASP A 18 -35.61 -38.01 6.25
CA ASP A 18 -35.95 -39.27 5.60
C ASP A 18 -35.02 -39.62 4.43
N ILE A 19 -34.93 -40.90 4.11
CA ILE A 19 -34.23 -41.41 2.92
C ILE A 19 -35.20 -41.41 1.74
N GLY A 20 -34.84 -40.67 0.69
CA GLY A 20 -35.64 -40.59 -0.54
C GLY A 20 -35.52 -41.86 -1.40
N PRO A 21 -36.47 -42.08 -2.33
CA PRO A 21 -36.46 -43.27 -3.21
C PRO A 21 -35.28 -43.31 -4.19
N ASN A 22 -34.60 -42.18 -4.43
CA ASN A 22 -33.48 -42.06 -5.36
C ASN A 22 -32.10 -42.09 -4.69
N GLY A 23 -32.07 -42.16 -3.35
CA GLY A 23 -30.87 -42.08 -2.55
C GLY A 23 -30.91 -41.00 -1.49
N ALA A 24 -29.84 -40.93 -0.70
CA ALA A 24 -29.65 -39.95 0.35
C ALA A 24 -28.17 -39.73 0.65
N TYR A 25 -27.84 -38.52 1.10
CA TYR A 25 -26.55 -38.18 1.69
C TYR A 25 -26.47 -38.65 3.14
N PHE A 26 -25.34 -39.25 3.50
CA PHE A 26 -24.96 -39.62 4.86
C PHE A 26 -23.63 -38.97 5.18
N SER A 27 -23.55 -38.32 6.34
CA SER A 27 -22.26 -37.91 6.88
C SER A 27 -21.64 -39.14 7.54
N THR A 28 -20.37 -39.40 7.25
CA THR A 28 -19.58 -40.53 7.74
C THR A 28 -18.37 -39.99 8.50
N GLN A 29 -17.65 -40.89 9.19
CA GLN A 29 -16.48 -40.47 9.95
C GLN A 29 -15.43 -39.88 9.01
N GLY A 30 -15.12 -38.60 9.21
CA GLY A 30 -14.24 -37.79 8.37
C GLY A 30 -14.05 -36.42 9.01
N SER A 31 -13.66 -35.43 8.21
CA SER A 31 -13.26 -34.10 8.69
C SER A 31 -14.39 -33.07 8.75
N SER A 32 -15.66 -33.49 8.83
CA SER A 32 -16.83 -32.59 8.79
C SER A 32 -17.52 -32.42 10.14
N THR A 33 -18.09 -31.23 10.35
CA THR A 33 -18.94 -30.88 11.49
C THR A 33 -20.32 -31.57 11.45
N TYR A 34 -20.71 -32.15 10.31
CA TYR A 34 -22.00 -32.81 10.16
C TYR A 34 -22.02 -34.24 10.72
N PHE A 35 -20.85 -34.86 10.95
CA PHE A 35 -20.76 -36.17 11.58
C PHE A 35 -20.76 -36.08 13.11
N ASP A 36 -21.96 -36.00 13.70
CA ASP A 36 -22.13 -36.08 15.15
C ASP A 36 -23.10 -37.21 15.53
N PRO A 37 -22.60 -38.45 15.76
CA PRO A 37 -23.44 -39.56 16.20
C PRO A 37 -23.98 -39.36 17.63
N THR A 38 -23.45 -38.42 18.42
CA THR A 38 -23.91 -38.11 19.78
C THR A 38 -25.17 -37.25 19.79
N ASN A 39 -25.45 -36.54 18.70
CA ASN A 39 -26.61 -35.67 18.58
C ASN A 39 -27.94 -36.42 18.69
N ALA A 40 -28.83 -36.02 19.61
CA ALA A 40 -30.13 -36.68 19.78
C ALA A 40 -31.06 -36.56 18.56
N GLY A 41 -30.85 -35.57 17.69
CA GLY A 41 -31.64 -35.30 16.49
C GLY A 41 -31.18 -36.01 15.22
N VAL A 42 -30.13 -36.84 15.27
CA VAL A 42 -29.65 -37.61 14.12
C VAL A 42 -29.94 -39.10 14.27
N GLU A 43 -30.22 -39.74 13.14
CA GLU A 43 -30.35 -41.18 13.04
C GLU A 43 -29.02 -41.79 12.57
N VAL A 44 -28.67 -42.94 13.12
CA VAL A 44 -27.40 -43.63 12.84
C VAL A 44 -27.64 -44.87 12.00
N TYR A 45 -26.80 -45.05 10.99
CA TYR A 45 -26.91 -46.06 9.96
C TYR A 45 -25.60 -46.82 9.80
N ASP A 46 -25.72 -48.07 9.41
CA ASP A 46 -24.63 -48.94 8.99
C ASP A 46 -24.68 -49.07 7.47
N LEU A 47 -23.65 -48.50 6.84
CA LEU A 47 -23.43 -48.48 5.40
C LEU A 47 -22.47 -49.59 4.95
N GLY A 48 -22.03 -50.47 5.85
CA GLY A 48 -20.99 -51.47 5.57
C GLY A 48 -21.33 -52.49 4.50
N GLN A 49 -22.62 -52.64 4.14
CA GLN A 49 -23.07 -53.51 3.04
C GLN A 49 -23.19 -52.78 1.70
N VAL A 50 -23.03 -51.46 1.67
CA VAL A 50 -23.05 -50.65 0.46
C VAL A 50 -21.65 -50.64 -0.15
N ARG A 51 -21.55 -50.97 -1.44
CA ARG A 51 -20.30 -50.81 -2.19
C ARG A 51 -20.10 -49.35 -2.55
N ILE A 52 -19.41 -48.59 -1.70
CA ILE A 52 -19.17 -47.16 -1.90
C ILE A 52 -17.93 -46.95 -2.77
N ALA A 53 -18.04 -46.03 -3.73
CA ALA A 53 -16.89 -45.53 -4.48
C ALA A 53 -16.12 -44.53 -3.61
N ASP A 54 -14.93 -44.94 -3.16
CA ASP A 54 -13.96 -44.07 -2.51
C ASP A 54 -13.29 -43.21 -3.58
N THR A 55 -13.66 -41.93 -3.65
CA THR A 55 -13.11 -40.98 -4.63
C THR A 55 -11.75 -40.42 -4.24
N THR A 56 -11.21 -40.79 -3.07
CA THR A 56 -9.80 -40.52 -2.72
C THR A 56 -8.85 -41.52 -3.37
N ASP A 57 -9.37 -42.70 -3.75
CA ASP A 57 -8.62 -43.66 -4.54
C ASP A 57 -8.53 -43.16 -5.99
N LYS A 58 -7.29 -42.97 -6.45
CA LYS A 58 -6.98 -42.47 -7.78
C LYS A 58 -7.65 -43.29 -8.89
N ASP A 59 -7.57 -44.62 -8.82
CA ASP A 59 -8.05 -45.50 -9.88
C ASP A 59 -9.59 -45.51 -9.92
N VAL A 60 -10.23 -45.43 -8.76
CA VAL A 60 -11.69 -45.31 -8.63
C VAL A 60 -12.16 -43.96 -9.18
N ALA A 61 -11.53 -42.86 -8.78
CA ALA A 61 -11.87 -41.52 -9.24
C ALA A 61 -11.70 -41.36 -10.76
N GLU A 62 -10.55 -41.77 -11.31
CA GLU A 62 -10.30 -41.73 -12.76
C GLU A 62 -11.34 -42.54 -13.54
N SER A 63 -11.69 -43.73 -13.06
CA SER A 63 -12.69 -44.60 -13.70
C SER A 63 -14.07 -43.93 -13.75
N ILE A 64 -14.49 -43.28 -12.67
CA ILE A 64 -15.78 -42.60 -12.58
C ILE A 64 -15.80 -41.35 -13.49
N LEU A 65 -14.76 -40.52 -13.41
CA LEU A 65 -14.64 -39.28 -14.19
C LEU A 65 -14.55 -39.57 -15.70
N THR A 66 -13.75 -40.56 -16.10
CA THR A 66 -13.67 -41.01 -17.49
C THR A 66 -15.02 -41.49 -18.01
N ARG A 67 -15.74 -42.29 -17.21
CA ARG A 67 -17.06 -42.77 -17.58
C ARG A 67 -18.09 -41.63 -17.65
N ALA A 68 -18.00 -40.64 -16.77
CA ALA A 68 -18.89 -39.49 -16.80
C ALA A 68 -18.70 -38.66 -18.07
N LEU A 69 -17.47 -38.47 -18.55
CA LEU A 69 -17.16 -37.77 -19.81
C LEU A 69 -17.81 -38.39 -21.06
N GLU A 70 -18.11 -39.69 -21.03
CA GLU A 70 -18.83 -40.39 -22.11
C GLU A 70 -20.33 -40.05 -22.16
N HIS A 71 -20.86 -39.31 -21.18
CA HIS A 71 -22.28 -39.02 -21.12
C HIS A 71 -22.71 -38.11 -22.29
N PRO A 72 -23.72 -38.51 -23.09
CA PRO A 72 -24.06 -37.84 -24.36
C PRO A 72 -24.71 -36.46 -24.17
N GLY A 73 -25.15 -36.14 -22.96
CA GLY A 73 -25.85 -34.89 -22.64
C GLY A 73 -24.99 -33.80 -21.98
N LEU A 74 -23.67 -33.96 -21.92
CA LEU A 74 -22.80 -32.95 -21.29
C LEU A 74 -22.65 -31.70 -22.15
N PHE A 75 -22.84 -30.52 -21.54
CA PHE A 75 -22.47 -29.24 -22.11
C PHE A 75 -20.94 -29.07 -22.10
N GLU A 76 -20.43 -28.11 -22.87
CA GLU A 76 -18.98 -27.84 -22.97
C GLU A 76 -18.36 -27.49 -21.62
N GLN A 77 -19.02 -26.63 -20.84
CA GLN A 77 -18.59 -26.26 -19.48
C GLN A 77 -18.53 -27.46 -18.52
N ASP A 78 -19.48 -28.39 -18.63
CA ASP A 78 -19.48 -29.60 -17.81
C ASP A 78 -18.33 -30.55 -18.19
N ARG A 79 -17.96 -30.57 -19.49
CA ARG A 79 -16.82 -31.34 -19.97
C ARG A 79 -15.52 -30.77 -19.42
N GLU A 80 -15.36 -29.45 -19.44
CA GLU A 80 -14.19 -28.77 -18.86
C GLU A 80 -14.04 -29.11 -17.37
N ARG A 81 -15.11 -28.96 -16.57
CA ARG A 81 -15.11 -29.31 -15.13
C ARG A 81 -14.74 -30.77 -14.88
N LEU A 82 -15.27 -31.71 -15.67
CA LEU A 82 -14.91 -33.14 -15.56
C LEU A 82 -13.47 -33.42 -15.99
N THR A 83 -12.98 -32.73 -17.01
CA THR A 83 -11.59 -32.85 -17.49
C THR A 83 -10.61 -32.33 -16.45
N GLU A 84 -10.88 -31.18 -15.82
CA GLU A 84 -10.05 -30.64 -14.74
C GLU A 84 -9.97 -31.59 -13.54
N ALA A 85 -11.11 -32.12 -13.10
CA ALA A 85 -11.16 -33.11 -12.03
C ALA A 85 -10.40 -34.40 -12.40
N LEU A 86 -10.51 -34.85 -13.66
CA LEU A 86 -9.77 -36.01 -14.16
C LEU A 86 -8.25 -35.77 -14.16
N GLU A 87 -7.80 -34.60 -14.61
CA GLU A 87 -6.39 -34.24 -14.58
C GLU A 87 -5.85 -34.18 -13.15
N SER A 88 -6.63 -33.65 -12.20
CA SER A 88 -6.26 -33.64 -10.78
C SER A 88 -6.09 -35.06 -10.23
N ALA A 89 -7.02 -35.97 -10.55
CA ALA A 89 -6.90 -37.39 -10.20
C ALA A 89 -5.63 -38.03 -10.82
N GLN A 90 -5.34 -37.75 -12.09
CA GLN A 90 -4.15 -38.26 -12.79
C GLN A 90 -2.84 -37.81 -12.15
N ARG A 91 -2.79 -36.57 -11.62
CA ARG A 91 -1.66 -36.04 -10.84
C ARG A 91 -1.56 -36.61 -9.43
N GLY A 92 -2.44 -37.53 -9.04
CA GLY A 92 -2.45 -38.19 -7.73
C GLY A 92 -3.14 -37.38 -6.64
N LYS A 93 -3.96 -36.39 -7.02
CA LYS A 93 -4.75 -35.55 -6.09
C LYS A 93 -6.23 -35.60 -6.50
N PRO A 94 -6.90 -36.77 -6.44
CA PRO A 94 -8.31 -36.85 -6.83
C PRO A 94 -9.17 -36.01 -5.87
N PHE A 95 -10.02 -35.17 -6.46
CA PHE A 95 -10.93 -34.30 -5.73
C PHE A 95 -12.29 -34.32 -6.42
N VAL A 96 -13.29 -34.86 -5.73
CA VAL A 96 -14.67 -34.95 -6.20
C VAL A 96 -15.56 -34.39 -5.09
N ASP A 97 -15.90 -33.12 -5.18
CA ASP A 97 -16.80 -32.48 -4.24
C ASP A 97 -18.27 -32.84 -4.51
N TYR A 98 -19.14 -32.51 -3.55
CA TYR A 98 -20.57 -32.77 -3.64
C TYR A 98 -21.22 -31.98 -4.79
N PHE A 99 -20.76 -30.78 -5.13
CA PHE A 99 -21.30 -30.00 -6.25
C PHE A 99 -21.08 -30.72 -7.58
N LEU A 100 -19.86 -31.20 -7.80
CA LEU A 100 -19.48 -31.97 -8.97
C LEU A 100 -20.32 -33.26 -9.05
N ALA A 101 -20.55 -33.90 -7.91
CA ALA A 101 -21.35 -35.12 -7.85
C ALA A 101 -22.86 -34.89 -8.08
N ASP A 102 -23.42 -33.79 -7.59
CA ASP A 102 -24.85 -33.47 -7.73
C ASP A 102 -25.20 -32.90 -9.10
N GLU A 103 -24.34 -32.06 -9.67
CA GLU A 103 -24.61 -31.37 -10.93
C GLU A 103 -24.24 -32.20 -12.16
N LEU A 104 -23.26 -33.09 -12.04
CA LEU A 104 -22.70 -33.85 -13.16
C LEU A 104 -23.06 -35.34 -13.05
N PRO A 105 -22.97 -36.14 -14.13
CA PRO A 105 -23.43 -37.53 -14.13
C PRO A 105 -22.49 -38.50 -13.39
N LEU A 106 -21.80 -38.07 -12.32
CA LEU A 106 -20.89 -38.90 -11.52
C LEU A 106 -21.62 -40.03 -10.77
N PRO A 107 -22.78 -39.81 -10.10
CA PRO A 107 -23.54 -40.90 -9.49
C PRO A 107 -24.01 -41.93 -10.52
N GLN A 108 -24.37 -41.49 -11.73
CA GLN A 108 -24.75 -42.39 -12.82
C GLN A 108 -23.55 -43.19 -13.33
N ALA A 109 -22.38 -42.55 -13.50
CA ALA A 109 -21.15 -43.20 -13.91
C ALA A 109 -20.69 -44.24 -12.87
N ALA A 110 -20.68 -43.88 -11.58
CA ALA A 110 -20.37 -44.79 -10.49
C ALA A 110 -21.37 -45.96 -10.43
N ARG A 111 -22.66 -45.72 -10.64
CA ARG A 111 -23.67 -46.79 -10.73
C ARG A 111 -23.39 -47.75 -11.90
N GLN A 112 -23.00 -47.24 -13.07
CA GLN A 112 -22.64 -48.08 -14.22
C GLN A 112 -21.37 -48.92 -13.97
N LEU A 113 -20.48 -48.47 -13.09
CA LEU A 113 -19.30 -49.20 -12.62
C LEU A 113 -19.62 -50.19 -11.47
N GLY A 114 -20.89 -50.27 -11.06
CA GLY A 114 -21.39 -51.24 -10.09
C GLY A 114 -21.22 -50.82 -8.63
N TYR A 115 -21.15 -49.51 -8.35
CA TYR A 115 -21.19 -48.97 -6.99
C TYR A 115 -22.65 -48.71 -6.53
N GLY A 116 -22.85 -48.78 -5.22
CA GLY A 116 -24.11 -48.49 -4.52
C GLY A 116 -24.16 -47.08 -3.89
N GLY A 117 -23.02 -46.40 -3.83
CA GLY A 117 -22.89 -45.01 -3.40
C GLY A 117 -21.55 -44.42 -3.84
N ILE A 118 -21.39 -43.11 -3.68
CA ILE A 118 -20.17 -42.36 -3.96
C ILE A 118 -19.80 -41.50 -2.77
N GLN A 119 -18.53 -41.54 -2.37
CA GLN A 119 -17.96 -40.68 -1.35
C GLN A 119 -17.50 -39.37 -1.98
N VAL A 120 -17.80 -38.23 -1.37
CA VAL A 120 -17.55 -36.90 -1.93
C VAL A 120 -17.10 -35.95 -0.83
N TRP A 121 -16.38 -34.91 -1.23
CA TRP A 121 -15.97 -33.83 -0.33
C TRP A 121 -17.14 -32.86 -0.10
N GLU A 122 -17.45 -32.59 1.16
CA GLU A 122 -18.33 -31.49 1.58
C GLU A 122 -17.55 -30.18 1.67
N ASN A 123 -18.28 -29.06 1.72
CA ASN A 123 -17.68 -27.73 1.89
C ASN A 123 -16.81 -27.60 3.16
N ASP A 124 -17.09 -28.39 4.21
CA ASP A 124 -16.37 -28.35 5.49
C ASP A 124 -15.37 -29.50 5.67
N ASP A 125 -15.14 -30.33 4.64
CA ASP A 125 -14.14 -31.39 4.69
C ASP A 125 -12.71 -30.86 4.44
N TRP A 126 -11.79 -31.08 5.38
CA TRP A 126 -10.42 -30.55 5.29
C TRP A 126 -9.29 -31.59 5.17
N ALA A 127 -9.53 -32.88 5.45
CA ALA A 127 -8.50 -33.93 5.28
C ALA A 127 -9.00 -35.23 4.63
N SER A 128 -10.27 -35.56 4.79
CA SER A 128 -10.88 -36.73 4.16
C SER A 128 -12.35 -36.44 3.87
N PRO A 129 -12.88 -36.93 2.73
CA PRO A 129 -14.28 -36.73 2.39
C PRO A 129 -15.15 -37.45 3.41
N SER A 130 -16.05 -36.72 4.04
CA SER A 130 -16.92 -37.25 5.08
C SER A 130 -18.31 -37.58 4.54
N SER A 131 -18.67 -37.18 3.32
CA SER A 131 -20.02 -37.39 2.82
C SER A 131 -20.12 -38.51 1.81
N VAL A 132 -21.20 -39.27 1.93
CA VAL A 132 -21.49 -40.37 1.00
C VAL A 132 -22.92 -40.23 0.50
N PHE A 133 -23.07 -40.06 -0.82
CA PHE A 133 -24.37 -40.20 -1.47
C PHE A 133 -24.63 -41.67 -1.79
N VAL A 134 -25.65 -42.26 -1.15
CA VAL A 134 -26.01 -43.67 -1.33
C VAL A 134 -27.33 -43.78 -2.07
N TRP A 135 -27.35 -44.54 -3.17
CA TRP A 135 -28.58 -44.90 -3.90
C TRP A 135 -29.01 -46.35 -3.68
N ASP A 136 -28.12 -47.22 -3.24
CA ASP A 136 -28.41 -48.62 -2.91
C ASP A 136 -29.01 -48.76 -1.50
N ILE A 137 -30.13 -48.07 -1.29
CA ILE A 137 -30.77 -47.91 0.02
C ILE A 137 -31.17 -49.25 0.67
N GLN A 138 -31.43 -50.29 -0.12
CA GLN A 138 -31.76 -51.62 0.39
C GLN A 138 -30.62 -52.28 1.19
N ASN A 139 -29.37 -51.83 0.98
CA ASN A 139 -28.19 -52.27 1.74
C ASN A 139 -27.80 -51.29 2.87
N VAL A 140 -28.58 -50.24 3.08
CA VAL A 140 -28.44 -49.34 4.23
C VAL A 140 -29.24 -49.88 5.41
N ARG A 141 -28.57 -50.16 6.53
CA ARG A 141 -29.23 -50.66 7.74
C ARG A 141 -29.30 -49.56 8.79
N ARG A 142 -30.50 -49.10 9.12
CA ARG A 142 -30.71 -48.25 10.29
C ARG A 142 -30.37 -49.02 11.57
N LEU A 143 -29.54 -48.43 12.44
CA LEU A 143 -29.19 -49.04 13.70
C LEU A 143 -30.39 -49.03 14.66
N SER A 144 -30.53 -50.10 15.45
CA SER A 144 -31.50 -50.15 16.53
C SER A 144 -31.18 -49.10 17.61
N PRO A 145 -32.16 -48.72 18.47
CA PRO A 145 -31.90 -47.79 19.57
C PRO A 145 -30.78 -48.24 20.51
N GLU A 146 -30.65 -49.55 20.75
CA GLU A 146 -29.58 -50.11 21.59
C GLU A 146 -28.20 -49.99 20.94
N GLU A 147 -28.08 -50.32 19.64
CA GLU A 147 -26.83 -50.14 18.87
C GLU A 147 -26.44 -48.66 18.79
N SER A 148 -27.42 -47.77 18.55
CA SER A 148 -27.20 -46.33 18.51
C SER A 148 -26.73 -45.79 19.86
N ALA A 149 -27.25 -46.28 20.99
CA ALA A 149 -26.80 -45.91 22.33
C ALA A 149 -25.36 -46.36 22.61
N GLN A 150 -24.95 -47.53 22.12
CA GLN A 150 -23.58 -48.02 22.24
C GLN A 150 -22.60 -47.16 21.43
N VAL A 151 -22.97 -46.79 20.20
CA VAL A 151 -22.17 -45.87 19.36
C VAL A 151 -22.04 -44.51 20.05
N ARG A 152 -23.13 -43.96 20.58
CA ARG A 152 -23.10 -42.69 21.33
C ARG A 152 -22.17 -42.76 22.54
N ALA A 153 -22.26 -43.83 23.33
CA ALA A 153 -21.40 -44.03 24.50
C ALA A 153 -19.92 -44.23 24.15
N TYR A 154 -19.62 -44.81 22.98
CA TYR A 154 -18.27 -44.92 22.45
C TYR A 154 -17.69 -43.51 22.17
N PHE A 155 -18.37 -42.71 21.35
CA PHE A 155 -17.89 -41.38 20.98
C PHE A 155 -17.90 -40.37 22.14
N MET A 156 -18.84 -40.48 23.08
CA MET A 156 -18.83 -39.66 24.31
C MET A 156 -17.67 -39.98 25.26
N ASN A 157 -17.12 -41.22 25.23
CA ASN A 157 -15.95 -41.58 26.03
C ASN A 157 -14.62 -41.26 25.34
N GLU A 158 -14.55 -41.30 24.01
CA GLU A 158 -13.38 -40.82 23.26
C GLU A 158 -13.15 -39.32 23.47
N GLN A 159 -14.21 -38.50 23.55
CA GLN A 159 -14.14 -37.08 23.93
C GLN A 159 -13.63 -36.84 25.37
N GLY A 160 -13.43 -37.90 26.18
CA GLY A 160 -12.93 -37.83 27.57
C GLY A 160 -11.47 -38.23 27.76
N ILE A 161 -10.70 -38.53 26.71
CA ILE A 161 -9.26 -38.83 26.81
C ILE A 161 -8.47 -37.51 26.73
N ARG A 162 -8.01 -37.01 27.89
CA ARG A 162 -7.06 -35.88 27.96
C ARG A 162 -5.75 -36.26 27.27
N MET A 163 -5.36 -35.48 26.27
CA MET A 163 -4.14 -35.65 25.48
C MET A 163 -2.95 -34.88 26.09
N GLU A 164 -1.72 -35.27 25.73
CA GLU A 164 -0.49 -34.71 26.32
C GLU A 164 0.04 -33.54 25.47
N ILE A 165 -0.23 -32.31 25.91
CA ILE A 165 0.36 -31.08 25.35
C ILE A 165 1.71 -30.83 26.01
N SER A 166 2.77 -30.69 25.22
CA SER A 166 4.12 -30.41 25.72
C SER A 166 4.91 -29.51 24.76
N GLN A 167 5.95 -28.83 25.26
CA GLN A 167 6.84 -28.02 24.44
C GLN A 167 8.13 -28.79 24.12
N GLY A 168 8.50 -28.84 22.84
CA GLY A 168 9.73 -29.42 22.35
C GLY A 168 10.98 -28.64 22.79
N LYS A 169 12.16 -29.27 22.71
CA LYS A 169 13.45 -28.65 23.06
C LYS A 169 13.82 -27.47 22.15
N ASP A 170 13.23 -27.42 20.98
CA ASP A 170 13.32 -26.39 19.96
C ASP A 170 12.28 -25.26 20.13
N GLY A 171 11.48 -25.31 21.20
CA GLY A 171 10.48 -24.28 21.54
C GLY A 171 9.12 -24.48 20.85
N PHE A 172 9.00 -25.42 19.92
CA PHE A 172 7.75 -25.70 19.20
C PHE A 172 6.81 -26.60 20.01
N TRP A 173 5.51 -26.38 19.87
CA TRP A 173 4.49 -27.13 20.59
C TRP A 173 4.24 -28.52 19.99
N LEU A 174 4.03 -29.49 20.88
CA LEU A 174 3.74 -30.89 20.58
C LEU A 174 2.37 -31.28 21.15
N VAL A 175 1.56 -31.98 20.36
CA VAL A 175 0.35 -32.68 20.82
C VAL A 175 0.56 -34.17 20.60
N ASP A 176 0.46 -34.95 21.67
CA ASP A 176 0.79 -36.40 21.69
C ASP A 176 2.17 -36.72 21.11
N GLY A 177 3.14 -35.84 21.42
CA GLY A 177 4.53 -35.98 20.98
C GLY A 177 4.78 -35.65 19.51
N LYS A 178 3.79 -35.13 18.76
CA LYS A 178 3.93 -34.68 17.37
C LYS A 178 3.96 -33.16 17.26
N PRO A 179 4.83 -32.56 16.42
CA PRO A 179 4.84 -31.12 16.19
C PRO A 179 3.52 -30.61 15.64
N VAL A 180 3.03 -29.51 16.20
CA VAL A 180 1.89 -28.78 15.64
C VAL A 180 2.34 -28.04 14.40
N VAL A 181 1.63 -28.27 13.29
CA VAL A 181 1.84 -27.67 11.98
C VAL A 181 0.54 -27.02 11.55
N VAL A 182 0.57 -25.73 11.24
CA VAL A 182 -0.59 -24.94 10.81
C VAL A 182 -0.57 -24.76 9.29
N GLN A 183 -1.72 -24.76 8.65
CA GLN A 183 -1.85 -24.45 7.23
C GLN A 183 -2.16 -22.96 7.10
N THR A 184 -1.28 -22.25 6.40
CA THR A 184 -1.39 -20.80 6.20
C THR A 184 -1.47 -20.44 4.73
N THR A 185 -2.34 -19.50 4.36
CA THR A 185 -2.37 -18.87 3.03
C THR A 185 -1.93 -17.43 3.17
N ARG A 186 -1.25 -16.90 2.14
CA ARG A 186 -0.89 -15.49 2.08
C ARG A 186 -1.72 -14.82 0.98
N ASP A 187 -2.45 -13.78 1.33
CA ASP A 187 -3.22 -12.94 0.42
C ASP A 187 -2.84 -11.46 0.61
N GLU A 188 -3.59 -10.54 -0.02
CA GLU A 188 -3.35 -9.10 0.09
C GLU A 188 -3.57 -8.56 1.52
N ASP A 189 -4.31 -9.28 2.36
CA ASP A 189 -4.66 -8.91 3.73
C ASP A 189 -3.73 -9.54 4.79
N GLY A 190 -2.82 -10.43 4.37
CA GLY A 190 -1.74 -10.96 5.20
C GLY A 190 -1.68 -12.48 5.25
N LEU A 191 -1.22 -13.02 6.37
CA LEU A 191 -1.13 -14.47 6.60
C LEU A 191 -2.38 -14.95 7.35
N THR A 192 -3.16 -15.82 6.73
CA THR A 192 -4.37 -16.41 7.33
C THR A 192 -4.14 -17.89 7.58
N ALA A 193 -4.59 -18.41 8.72
CA ALA A 193 -4.61 -19.86 8.93
C ALA A 193 -5.98 -20.45 8.68
N HIS A 194 -6.01 -21.63 8.07
CA HIS A 194 -7.25 -22.34 7.75
C HIS A 194 -7.27 -23.77 8.28
N GLY A 195 -6.26 -24.17 9.04
CA GLY A 195 -6.25 -25.48 9.67
C GLY A 195 -4.93 -25.80 10.36
N ALA A 196 -4.91 -26.92 11.08
CA ALA A 196 -3.70 -27.49 11.65
C ALA A 196 -3.71 -29.01 11.51
N ASN A 197 -2.54 -29.62 11.68
CA ASN A 197 -2.43 -31.09 11.77
C ASN A 197 -2.94 -31.66 13.11
N VAL A 198 -3.54 -30.80 13.94
CA VAL A 198 -4.26 -31.13 15.18
C VAL A 198 -5.69 -30.60 15.07
N PRO A 199 -6.69 -31.28 15.65
CA PRO A 199 -8.06 -30.80 15.77
C PRO A 199 -8.17 -29.36 16.30
N GLU A 200 -9.17 -28.62 15.81
CA GLU A 200 -9.35 -27.19 16.10
C GLU A 200 -9.62 -26.89 17.58
N ASP A 201 -10.36 -27.76 18.26
CA ASP A 201 -10.58 -27.69 19.71
C ASP A 201 -9.27 -27.78 20.51
N GLN A 202 -8.30 -28.56 20.01
CA GLN A 202 -6.98 -28.72 20.63
C GLN A 202 -6.06 -27.56 20.30
N LEU A 203 -6.14 -27.04 19.08
CA LEU A 203 -5.43 -25.82 18.69
C LEU A 203 -5.92 -24.63 19.51
N ALA A 204 -7.24 -24.53 19.71
CA ALA A 204 -7.86 -23.52 20.55
C ALA A 204 -7.40 -23.66 22.01
N GLU A 205 -7.47 -24.85 22.60
CA GLU A 205 -6.98 -25.09 23.97
C GLU A 205 -5.49 -24.71 24.11
N LEU A 206 -4.67 -25.04 23.11
CA LEU A 206 -3.25 -24.70 23.08
C LEU A 206 -3.01 -23.18 23.05
N VAL A 207 -3.75 -22.44 22.21
CA VAL A 207 -3.62 -20.98 22.05
C VAL A 207 -4.20 -20.23 23.25
N GLU A 208 -5.36 -20.66 23.78
CA GLU A 208 -5.96 -20.12 25.00
C GLU A 208 -5.03 -20.26 26.21
N SER A 209 -4.38 -21.42 26.35
CA SER A 209 -3.53 -21.71 27.50
C SER A 209 -2.18 -20.98 27.47
N HIS A 210 -1.68 -20.59 26.28
CA HIS A 210 -0.32 -20.07 26.14
C HIS A 210 -0.19 -18.68 25.53
N LYS A 211 -1.28 -18.00 25.15
CA LYS A 211 -1.38 -16.66 24.54
C LYS A 211 -0.63 -16.47 23.20
N HIS A 212 0.57 -17.02 23.08
CA HIS A 212 1.45 -16.95 21.93
C HIS A 212 2.06 -18.35 21.71
N VAL A 213 1.64 -18.99 20.64
CA VAL A 213 1.99 -20.38 20.33
C VAL A 213 2.84 -20.39 19.07
N GLN A 214 4.12 -20.75 19.21
CA GLN A 214 5.04 -20.88 18.06
C GLN A 214 4.92 -22.28 17.44
N VAL A 215 4.62 -22.30 16.14
CA VAL A 215 4.41 -23.52 15.34
C VAL A 215 5.08 -23.36 13.98
N LYS A 216 5.13 -24.44 13.21
CA LYS A 216 5.55 -24.37 11.80
C LYS A 216 4.34 -24.34 10.89
N ASN A 217 4.45 -23.71 9.72
CA ASN A 217 3.44 -23.87 8.68
C ASN A 217 3.74 -25.05 7.74
N GLN A 218 2.86 -25.31 6.78
CA GLN A 218 3.02 -26.38 5.78
C GLN A 218 4.26 -26.22 4.88
N LEU A 219 4.81 -25.01 4.77
CA LEU A 219 6.03 -24.69 4.03
C LEU A 219 7.30 -24.83 4.90
N GLY A 220 7.14 -25.11 6.21
CA GLY A 220 8.22 -25.24 7.18
C GLY A 220 8.67 -23.91 7.81
N GLU A 221 7.95 -22.82 7.54
CA GLU A 221 8.20 -21.48 8.08
C GLU A 221 7.70 -21.38 9.52
N THR A 222 8.36 -20.57 10.34
CA THR A 222 7.92 -20.32 11.73
C THR A 222 6.83 -19.27 11.75
N VAL A 223 5.70 -19.60 12.36
CA VAL A 223 4.55 -18.71 12.53
C VAL A 223 4.10 -18.71 13.99
N GLN A 224 3.48 -17.62 14.41
CA GLN A 224 2.94 -17.47 15.75
C GLN A 224 1.42 -17.37 15.68
N LEU A 225 0.76 -18.17 16.53
CA LEU A 225 -0.68 -18.18 16.71
C LEU A 225 -1.06 -17.41 17.98
N SER A 226 -2.12 -16.62 17.89
CA SER A 226 -2.80 -15.99 19.02
C SER A 226 -4.27 -15.79 18.67
N PHE A 227 -5.16 -15.74 19.66
CA PHE A 227 -6.48 -15.17 19.41
C PHE A 227 -6.39 -13.65 19.33
N ASP A 228 -7.24 -13.03 18.51
CA ASP A 228 -7.42 -11.58 18.47
C ASP A 228 -8.05 -11.04 19.78
N MET A 229 -8.42 -9.76 19.79
CA MET A 229 -8.96 -9.12 20.99
C MET A 229 -10.35 -9.64 21.40
N ASP A 230 -11.10 -10.28 20.51
CA ASP A 230 -12.40 -10.85 20.83
C ASP A 230 -12.31 -12.28 21.35
N GLY A 231 -11.16 -12.94 21.14
CA GLY A 231 -10.89 -14.28 21.66
C GLY A 231 -11.52 -15.38 20.80
N GLU A 232 -12.15 -15.03 19.68
CA GLU A 232 -12.88 -15.94 18.80
C GLU A 232 -12.11 -16.16 17.49
N THR A 233 -11.31 -15.19 17.03
CA THR A 233 -10.58 -15.31 15.75
C THR A 233 -9.11 -15.67 15.95
N LEU A 234 -8.66 -16.74 15.30
CA LEU A 234 -7.25 -17.14 15.28
C LEU A 234 -6.45 -16.20 14.37
N VAL A 235 -5.56 -15.40 14.97
CA VAL A 235 -4.59 -14.55 14.29
C VAL A 235 -3.31 -15.34 14.09
N VAL A 236 -2.83 -15.35 12.85
CA VAL A 236 -1.54 -15.94 12.50
C VAL A 236 -0.67 -14.87 11.93
N LYS A 237 0.48 -14.67 12.57
CA LYS A 237 1.50 -13.74 12.08
C LYS A 237 2.74 -14.55 11.76
N ASP A 238 3.35 -14.25 10.62
CA ASP A 238 4.69 -14.75 10.41
C ASP A 238 5.65 -14.05 11.40
N THR A 239 6.82 -14.66 11.60
CA THR A 239 7.80 -14.14 12.56
C THR A 239 8.40 -12.79 12.11
N GLU A 240 8.31 -12.46 10.82
CA GLU A 240 8.83 -11.24 10.19
C GLU A 240 7.84 -10.06 10.32
N ASP A 241 6.54 -10.30 10.19
CA ASP A 241 5.42 -9.39 10.44
C ASP A 241 5.41 -8.98 11.91
N LEU A 242 5.51 -9.95 12.83
CA LEU A 242 5.65 -9.67 14.26
C LEU A 242 6.89 -8.86 14.57
N ARG A 243 8.01 -9.18 13.91
CA ARG A 243 9.24 -8.41 14.07
C ARG A 243 9.05 -6.98 13.58
N THR A 244 8.41 -6.81 12.42
CA THR A 244 8.15 -5.51 11.80
C THR A 244 7.23 -4.66 12.66
N GLU A 245 6.14 -5.22 13.17
CA GLU A 245 5.21 -4.57 14.09
C GLU A 245 5.87 -4.22 15.44
N THR A 246 6.69 -5.12 15.98
CA THR A 246 7.47 -4.88 17.20
C THR A 246 8.46 -3.74 16.99
N ILE A 247 9.20 -3.72 15.88
CA ILE A 247 10.10 -2.63 15.52
C ILE A 247 9.33 -1.33 15.33
N ALA A 248 8.17 -1.34 14.68
CA ALA A 248 7.35 -0.15 14.47
C ALA A 248 6.87 0.42 15.82
N THR A 249 6.40 -0.43 16.73
CA THR A 249 5.97 -0.05 18.07
C THR A 249 7.13 0.51 18.89
N LEU A 250 8.29 -0.15 18.88
CA LEU A 250 9.50 0.34 19.57
C LEU A 250 10.00 1.66 18.98
N ARG A 251 9.86 1.88 17.65
CA ARG A 251 10.23 3.14 17.00
C ARG A 251 9.28 4.26 17.41
N GLN A 252 7.98 4.00 17.46
CA GLN A 252 7.01 4.96 17.95
C GLN A 252 7.30 5.34 19.40
N HIS A 253 7.61 4.36 20.24
CA HIS A 253 8.01 4.57 21.63
C HIS A 253 9.31 5.39 21.73
N ALA A 254 10.34 5.04 20.97
CA ALA A 254 11.61 5.78 20.92
C ALA A 254 11.39 7.24 20.49
N ASN A 255 10.57 7.47 19.46
CA ASN A 255 10.24 8.83 19.00
C ASN A 255 9.52 9.64 20.08
N ALA A 256 8.55 9.05 20.78
CA ALA A 256 7.85 9.73 21.88
C ALA A 256 8.81 10.13 23.01
N TRP A 257 9.73 9.24 23.38
CA TRP A 257 10.78 9.56 24.35
C TRP A 257 11.78 10.61 23.86
N GLN A 258 12.14 10.57 22.58
CA GLN A 258 13.01 11.56 21.96
C GLN A 258 12.36 12.96 21.94
N GLU A 259 11.06 13.04 21.65
CA GLU A 259 10.29 14.27 21.75
C GLU A 259 10.27 14.79 23.19
N ALA A 260 10.04 13.92 24.17
CA ALA A 260 10.07 14.27 25.59
C ALA A 260 11.45 14.79 26.04
N ALA A 261 12.53 14.15 25.60
CA ALA A 261 13.91 14.56 25.85
C ALA A 261 14.22 15.93 25.23
N ASN A 262 13.72 16.19 24.02
CA ASN A 262 13.95 17.43 23.27
C ASN A 262 13.07 18.62 23.70
N ARG A 263 12.12 18.43 24.63
CA ARG A 263 11.26 19.54 25.10
C ARG A 263 12.14 20.68 25.65
N PRO A 264 11.87 21.96 25.32
CA PRO A 264 12.74 23.05 25.74
C PRO A 264 12.88 23.08 27.28
N PRO A 265 14.09 23.31 27.84
CA PRO A 265 14.32 23.39 29.28
C PRO A 265 13.42 24.41 30.00
N ASN A 266 12.94 25.40 29.25
CA ASN A 266 12.13 26.51 29.75
C ASN A 266 10.65 26.14 29.92
N VAL A 267 10.19 25.03 29.34
CA VAL A 267 8.82 24.51 29.52
C VAL A 267 8.69 23.78 30.87
N LEU A 268 9.77 23.15 31.34
CA LEU A 268 9.86 22.45 32.63
C LEU A 268 10.69 23.28 33.62
N THR A 269 10.21 24.48 33.97
CA THR A 269 10.96 25.35 34.88
C THR A 269 10.98 24.83 36.33
N THR A 270 12.19 24.73 36.90
CA THR A 270 12.53 24.37 38.30
C THR A 270 12.15 22.97 38.83
N ASN A 271 11.15 22.30 38.27
CA ASN A 271 10.72 20.97 38.69
C ASN A 271 10.91 19.99 37.53
N ARG A 272 12.01 19.24 37.55
CA ARG A 272 12.40 18.29 36.49
C ARG A 272 12.89 16.95 37.01
N LEU A 273 13.06 16.84 38.32
CA LEU A 273 13.54 15.62 38.94
C LEU A 273 12.38 14.68 39.20
N ILE A 274 12.62 13.40 38.98
CA ILE A 274 11.72 12.32 39.36
C ILE A 274 12.40 11.43 40.39
N VAL A 275 11.60 10.69 41.15
CA VAL A 275 12.09 9.68 42.08
C VAL A 275 11.62 8.32 41.56
N LEU A 276 12.57 7.47 41.21
CA LEU A 276 12.32 6.11 40.73
C LEU A 276 12.59 5.10 41.84
N ASP A 277 11.87 3.99 41.83
CA ASP A 277 12.14 2.83 42.68
C ASP A 277 13.10 1.83 42.01
N LYS A 278 13.36 0.68 42.67
CA LYS A 278 14.25 -0.36 42.13
C LYS A 278 13.75 -1.03 40.83
N HIS A 279 12.50 -0.79 40.46
CA HIS A 279 11.84 -1.32 39.27
C HIS A 279 11.67 -0.26 38.18
N GLY A 280 12.25 0.93 38.35
CA GLY A 280 12.13 2.04 37.39
C GLY A 280 10.77 2.74 37.42
N ARG A 281 9.92 2.47 38.43
CA ARG A 281 8.61 3.13 38.56
C ARG A 281 8.80 4.50 39.21
N ALA A 282 8.29 5.55 38.57
CA ALA A 282 8.29 6.89 39.11
C ALA A 282 7.21 7.12 40.16
N PHE A 283 7.58 8.01 41.07
CA PHE A 283 6.69 8.58 42.06
C PHE A 283 5.60 9.47 41.43
N GLY A 284 4.35 9.10 41.68
CA GLY A 284 3.14 9.84 41.33
C GLY A 284 2.35 10.27 42.56
N ARG A 285 1.80 11.48 42.54
CA ARG A 285 0.92 12.00 43.58
C ARG A 285 -0.47 12.25 43.01
N LEU A 286 -1.40 11.34 43.31
CA LEU A 286 -2.79 11.46 42.88
C LEU A 286 -3.61 12.20 43.94
N TYR A 287 -4.35 13.22 43.50
CA TYR A 287 -5.34 13.92 44.31
C TYR A 287 -6.73 13.43 43.90
N ALA A 288 -7.31 12.52 44.69
CA ALA A 288 -8.67 12.02 44.48
C ALA A 288 -9.47 12.15 45.78
N ASN A 289 -10.67 12.72 45.70
CA ASN A 289 -11.62 12.84 46.84
C ASN A 289 -11.03 13.51 48.09
N GLY A 290 -10.17 14.51 47.93
CA GLY A 290 -9.54 15.23 49.05
C GLY A 290 -8.51 14.43 49.85
N LYS A 291 -8.14 13.22 49.40
CA LYS A 291 -7.03 12.43 49.93
C LYS A 291 -5.92 12.35 48.90
N THR A 292 -4.70 12.53 49.39
CA THR A 292 -3.49 12.34 48.60
C THR A 292 -3.08 10.87 48.70
N SER A 293 -3.06 10.15 47.57
CA SER A 293 -2.53 8.78 47.51
C SER A 293 -1.20 8.78 46.77
N LEU A 294 -0.21 8.08 47.33
CA LEU A 294 1.08 7.80 46.67
C LEU A 294 0.84 6.70 45.62
N SER A 295 1.41 6.86 44.44
CA SER A 295 1.43 5.81 43.40
C SER A 295 2.84 5.65 42.85
N LEU A 296 3.23 4.41 42.52
CA LEU A 296 4.43 4.11 41.74
C LEU A 296 3.96 3.55 40.40
N LYS A 297 4.36 4.20 39.30
CA LYS A 297 4.00 3.78 37.94
C LYS A 297 5.21 3.92 37.02
N LEU A 298 5.29 3.10 35.97
CA LEU A 298 6.27 3.33 34.92
C LEU A 298 6.04 4.72 34.31
N PRO A 299 7.09 5.53 34.13
CA PRO A 299 6.98 6.84 33.51
C PRO A 299 6.48 6.70 32.08
N ASP A 300 5.65 7.65 31.66
CA ASP A 300 5.16 7.78 30.29
C ASP A 300 5.79 9.02 29.63
N PRO A 301 6.12 9.00 28.31
CA PRO A 301 6.61 10.17 27.57
C PRO A 301 5.78 11.45 27.75
N ASP A 302 4.48 11.32 28.01
CA ASP A 302 3.55 12.43 28.21
C ASP A 302 3.45 12.92 29.66
N PHE A 303 4.34 12.46 30.54
CA PHE A 303 4.42 12.82 31.96
C PHE A 303 3.21 12.33 32.79
N GLU A 304 2.40 11.43 32.24
CA GLU A 304 1.26 10.89 32.97
C GLU A 304 1.69 10.07 34.18
N GLY A 305 1.08 10.34 35.34
CA GLY A 305 1.34 9.58 36.57
C GLY A 305 2.69 9.88 37.23
N VAL A 306 3.47 10.82 36.71
CA VAL A 306 4.79 11.21 37.24
C VAL A 306 4.72 12.56 37.94
N THR A 307 5.33 12.67 39.12
CA THR A 307 5.46 13.97 39.82
C THR A 307 6.82 14.57 39.52
N LEU A 308 6.83 15.68 38.79
CA LEU A 308 8.05 16.46 38.58
C LEU A 308 8.35 17.31 39.81
N LEU A 309 9.58 17.22 40.31
CA LEU A 309 9.99 17.79 41.58
C LEU A 309 11.19 18.71 41.42
N SER A 310 11.27 19.70 42.29
CA SER A 310 12.52 20.42 42.55
C SER A 310 13.49 19.51 43.31
N LYS A 311 14.76 19.90 43.41
CA LYS A 311 15.76 19.19 44.22
C LYS A 311 15.28 18.91 45.65
N THR A 312 14.77 19.92 46.34
CA THR A 312 14.25 19.78 47.70
C THR A 312 12.98 18.92 47.74
N GLY A 313 12.14 19.00 46.70
CA GLY A 313 10.96 18.14 46.57
C GLY A 313 11.31 16.66 46.38
N ALA A 314 12.31 16.36 45.56
CA ALA A 314 12.80 15.00 45.30
C ALA A 314 13.42 14.36 46.54
N GLU A 315 14.25 15.11 47.28
CA GLU A 315 14.82 14.67 48.55
C GLU A 315 13.73 14.34 49.58
N TYR A 316 12.70 15.19 49.68
CA TYR A 316 11.57 14.95 50.57
C TYR A 316 10.73 13.74 50.15
N ALA A 317 10.39 13.64 48.86
CA ALA A 317 9.62 12.52 48.32
C ALA A 317 10.35 11.18 48.53
N MET A 318 11.66 11.15 48.29
CA MET A 318 12.50 9.98 48.53
C MET A 318 12.49 9.57 50.01
N ALA A 319 12.60 10.53 50.94
CA ALA A 319 12.56 10.25 52.38
C ALA A 319 11.18 9.74 52.86
N GLU A 320 10.08 10.22 52.26
CA GLU A 320 8.74 9.73 52.55
C GLU A 320 8.49 8.34 51.97
N LEU A 321 8.95 8.07 50.73
CA LEU A 321 8.86 6.74 50.11
C LEU A 321 9.66 5.69 50.89
N MET A 322 10.87 6.03 51.36
CA MET A 322 11.65 5.15 52.22
C MET A 322 10.93 4.79 53.54
N LYS A 323 10.03 5.64 54.04
CA LYS A 323 9.22 5.33 55.23
C LYS A 323 7.94 4.57 54.89
N ALA A 324 7.28 4.96 53.81
CA ALA A 324 5.96 4.47 53.44
C ALA A 324 6.01 3.07 52.79
N CYS A 325 7.04 2.80 51.99
CA CYS A 325 7.23 1.56 51.23
C CYS A 325 8.72 1.21 51.11
N PRO A 326 9.42 0.89 52.23
CA PRO A 326 10.85 0.58 52.23
C PRO A 326 11.23 -0.62 51.35
N GLU A 327 10.31 -1.56 51.15
CA GLU A 327 10.49 -2.75 50.31
C GLU A 327 10.70 -2.46 48.83
N GLU A 328 10.26 -1.30 48.35
CA GLU A 328 10.41 -0.87 46.95
C GLU A 328 11.73 -0.14 46.68
N GLY A 329 12.51 0.15 47.74
CA GLY A 329 13.83 0.75 47.60
C GLY A 329 14.89 -0.23 47.03
N PRO A 330 16.05 0.28 46.56
CA PRO A 330 16.50 1.67 46.66
C PRO A 330 15.74 2.63 45.75
N PHE A 331 15.55 3.87 46.23
CA PHE A 331 14.98 4.96 45.44
C PHE A 331 16.10 5.84 44.89
N VAL A 332 15.98 6.26 43.64
CA VAL A 332 16.97 7.11 42.95
C VAL A 332 16.31 8.37 42.42
N VAL A 333 17.04 9.48 42.47
CA VAL A 333 16.61 10.75 41.90
C VAL A 333 17.34 10.95 40.58
N CYS A 334 16.61 11.13 39.49
CA CYS A 334 17.16 11.44 38.18
C CYS A 334 16.45 12.62 37.53
N ASP A 335 17.09 13.21 36.53
CA ASP A 335 16.48 14.21 35.67
C ASP A 335 15.58 13.52 34.65
N PHE A 336 14.34 14.00 34.48
CA PHE A 336 13.41 13.37 33.55
C PHE A 336 13.88 13.43 32.10
N GLN A 337 14.60 14.48 31.68
CA GLN A 337 15.10 14.57 30.31
C GLN A 337 16.24 13.59 30.06
N GLU A 338 17.12 13.40 31.04
CA GLU A 338 18.17 12.38 30.99
C GLU A 338 17.54 10.98 30.96
N TYR A 339 16.54 10.72 31.81
CA TYR A 339 15.79 9.47 31.81
C TYR A 339 15.08 9.24 30.46
N ALA A 340 14.45 10.27 29.88
CA ALA A 340 13.80 10.17 28.57
C ALA A 340 14.79 9.84 27.46
N GLN A 341 16.00 10.41 27.48
CA GLN A 341 17.04 10.05 26.53
C GLN A 341 17.51 8.61 26.72
N GLU A 342 17.70 8.15 27.97
CA GLU A 342 18.04 6.76 28.26
C GLU A 342 16.98 5.78 27.75
N GLN A 343 15.69 6.08 27.92
CA GLN A 343 14.59 5.24 27.40
C GLN A 343 14.51 5.23 25.86
N CYS A 344 14.84 6.35 25.22
CA CYS A 344 14.99 6.41 23.76
C CYS A 344 16.13 5.51 23.29
N ASP A 345 17.31 5.65 23.90
CA ASP A 345 18.50 4.89 23.55
C ASP A 345 18.31 3.38 23.77
N GLU A 346 17.69 2.97 24.89
CA GLU A 346 17.32 1.58 25.17
C GLU A 346 16.36 1.01 24.11
N SER A 347 15.35 1.80 23.70
CA SER A 347 14.39 1.38 22.67
C SER A 347 15.08 1.19 21.31
N LEU A 348 15.99 2.10 20.95
CA LEU A 348 16.79 2.00 19.72
C LEU A 348 17.78 0.82 19.76
N GLU A 349 18.38 0.54 20.90
CA GLU A 349 19.24 -0.62 21.09
C GLU A 349 18.46 -1.93 20.89
N LEU A 350 17.28 -2.05 21.49
CA LEU A 350 16.40 -3.22 21.32
C LEU A 350 15.99 -3.41 19.85
N ILE A 351 15.65 -2.33 19.14
CA ILE A 351 15.39 -2.38 17.69
C ILE A 351 16.61 -2.97 16.96
N GLY A 352 17.81 -2.46 17.26
CA GLY A 352 19.05 -2.94 16.66
C GLY A 352 19.31 -4.43 16.92
N GLN A 353 19.07 -4.90 18.14
CA GLN A 353 19.21 -6.32 18.51
C GLN A 353 18.21 -7.20 17.76
N ILE A 354 16.94 -6.79 17.69
CA ILE A 354 15.88 -7.52 16.99
C ILE A 354 16.16 -7.59 15.49
N GLN A 355 16.61 -6.48 14.88
CA GLN A 355 17.02 -6.43 13.48
C GLN A 355 18.22 -7.34 13.22
N ALA A 356 19.23 -7.32 14.08
CA ALA A 356 20.43 -8.15 13.93
C ALA A 356 20.12 -9.65 13.96
N VAL A 357 19.22 -10.09 14.85
CA VAL A 357 18.75 -11.49 14.89
C VAL A 357 18.03 -11.85 13.59
N GLY A 358 17.22 -10.94 13.06
CA GLY A 358 16.52 -11.14 11.80
C GLY A 358 17.41 -11.22 10.58
N ASP A 359 18.33 -10.27 10.47
CA ASP A 359 19.32 -10.24 9.39
C ASP A 359 20.21 -11.49 9.42
N ALA A 360 20.60 -11.98 10.61
CA ALA A 360 21.37 -13.21 10.74
C ALA A 360 20.61 -14.45 10.24
N ALA A 361 19.31 -14.54 10.55
CA ALA A 361 18.46 -15.62 10.05
C ALA A 361 18.28 -15.55 8.52
N ARG A 362 18.04 -14.35 7.97
CA ARG A 362 17.96 -14.12 6.52
C ARG A 362 19.25 -14.52 5.83
N MET A 363 20.40 -14.06 6.34
CA MET A 363 21.72 -14.46 5.84
C MET A 363 21.94 -15.97 5.88
N ALA A 364 21.47 -16.67 6.91
CA ALA A 364 21.64 -18.12 7.02
C ALA A 364 20.86 -18.91 5.95
N ASN A 365 19.73 -18.36 5.48
CA ASN A 365 18.87 -18.98 4.46
C ASN A 365 19.30 -18.68 3.01
N LEU A 366 20.19 -17.71 2.80
CA LEU A 366 20.70 -17.39 1.46
C LEU A 366 21.66 -18.46 0.93
N ALA A 367 21.62 -18.67 -0.38
CA ALA A 367 22.62 -19.46 -1.07
C ALA A 367 24.01 -18.81 -0.98
N GLU A 368 25.07 -19.61 -1.11
CA GLU A 368 26.45 -19.14 -0.91
C GLU A 368 26.82 -17.94 -1.81
N ASN A 369 26.41 -17.96 -3.08
CA ASN A 369 26.62 -16.85 -4.02
C ASN A 369 25.84 -15.58 -3.63
N GLN A 370 24.63 -15.73 -3.08
CA GLN A 370 23.83 -14.60 -2.57
C GLN A 370 24.44 -14.00 -1.31
N ARG A 371 24.97 -14.83 -0.41
CA ARG A 371 25.71 -14.36 0.78
C ARG A 371 26.94 -13.56 0.39
N GLN A 372 27.75 -14.08 -0.52
CA GLN A 372 28.94 -13.40 -1.04
C GLN A 372 28.58 -12.06 -1.71
N PHE A 373 27.46 -12.02 -2.45
CA PHE A 373 26.95 -10.80 -3.06
C PHE A 373 26.57 -9.75 -2.00
N VAL A 374 25.83 -10.14 -0.97
CA VAL A 374 25.44 -9.25 0.14
C VAL A 374 26.67 -8.73 0.89
N GLU A 375 27.64 -9.59 1.18
CA GLU A 375 28.90 -9.19 1.83
C GLU A 375 29.70 -8.21 0.97
N ALA A 376 29.85 -8.48 -0.33
CA ALA A 376 30.53 -7.59 -1.27
C ALA A 376 29.83 -6.23 -1.39
N LEU A 377 28.50 -6.21 -1.40
CA LEU A 377 27.73 -4.96 -1.36
C LEU A 377 28.03 -4.16 -0.11
N ARG A 378 28.01 -4.80 1.07
CA ARG A 378 28.29 -4.12 2.35
C ARG A 378 29.70 -3.53 2.39
N GLU A 379 30.70 -4.29 1.96
CA GLU A 379 32.09 -3.82 1.95
C GLU A 379 32.33 -2.72 0.91
N GLY A 380 31.72 -2.86 -0.28
CA GLY A 380 31.86 -1.92 -1.38
C GLY A 380 31.12 -0.60 -1.18
N THR A 381 29.96 -0.65 -0.54
CA THR A 381 29.06 0.52 -0.40
C THR A 381 29.00 1.10 1.01
N GLY A 382 29.34 0.33 2.05
CA GLY A 382 29.15 0.74 3.43
C GLY A 382 27.70 0.61 3.91
N LEU A 383 26.83 -0.04 3.14
CA LEU A 383 25.46 -0.35 3.56
C LEU A 383 25.42 -1.21 4.83
N SER A 384 24.38 -1.01 5.64
CA SER A 384 24.06 -1.92 6.75
C SER A 384 23.71 -3.30 6.21
N LEU A 385 23.79 -4.34 7.06
CA LEU A 385 23.41 -5.69 6.66
C LEU A 385 21.96 -5.76 6.17
N SER A 386 21.05 -5.14 6.93
CA SER A 386 19.63 -5.06 6.58
C SER A 386 19.39 -4.41 5.21
N ALA A 387 20.06 -3.28 4.92
CA ALA A 387 19.89 -2.59 3.64
C ALA A 387 20.46 -3.41 2.46
N ALA A 388 21.59 -4.09 2.67
CA ALA A 388 22.17 -4.96 1.64
C ALA A 388 21.30 -6.21 1.37
N LEU A 389 20.68 -6.78 2.41
CA LEU A 389 19.71 -7.88 2.27
C LEU A 389 18.46 -7.45 1.51
N GLN A 390 17.90 -6.27 1.84
CA GLN A 390 16.74 -5.71 1.14
C GLN A 390 17.05 -5.46 -0.35
N LEU A 391 18.23 -4.90 -0.65
CA LEU A 391 18.67 -4.69 -2.02
C LEU A 391 18.82 -6.02 -2.78
N GLN A 392 19.37 -7.05 -2.14
CA GLN A 392 19.49 -8.38 -2.74
C GLN A 392 18.12 -8.99 -3.05
N GLU A 393 17.13 -8.81 -2.18
CA GLU A 393 15.77 -9.31 -2.37
C GLU A 393 15.06 -8.61 -3.54
N GLN A 394 15.16 -7.28 -3.64
CA GLN A 394 14.65 -6.54 -4.79
C GLN A 394 15.32 -6.96 -6.10
N MET A 395 16.63 -7.22 -6.04
CA MET A 395 17.40 -7.68 -7.20
C MET A 395 17.09 -9.12 -7.61
N ARG A 396 16.62 -9.96 -6.70
CA ARG A 396 16.25 -11.35 -6.99
C ARG A 396 15.18 -11.42 -8.08
N GLU A 397 14.14 -10.60 -7.99
CA GLU A 397 13.05 -10.55 -8.95
C GLU A 397 13.49 -9.87 -10.26
N LEU A 398 14.08 -8.67 -10.17
CA LEU A 398 14.49 -7.90 -11.34
C LEU A 398 15.52 -8.63 -12.20
N ALA A 399 16.49 -9.32 -11.57
CA ALA A 399 17.49 -10.08 -12.29
C ALA A 399 16.89 -11.32 -12.97
N ALA A 400 15.90 -11.97 -12.35
CA ALA A 400 15.19 -13.09 -12.97
C ALA A 400 14.38 -12.66 -14.20
N GLN A 401 13.62 -11.56 -14.09
CA GLN A 401 12.84 -11.00 -15.21
C GLN A 401 13.75 -10.54 -16.35
N HIS A 402 14.85 -9.83 -16.02
CA HIS A 402 15.84 -9.43 -17.01
C HIS A 402 16.45 -10.65 -17.71
N CYS A 403 16.72 -11.75 -16.99
CA CYS A 403 17.28 -12.96 -17.60
C CYS A 403 16.34 -13.56 -18.66
N ILE A 404 15.03 -13.55 -18.40
CA ILE A 404 14.03 -14.05 -19.36
C ILE A 404 13.97 -13.19 -20.61
N LEU A 405 13.89 -11.86 -20.46
CA LEU A 405 13.84 -10.95 -21.60
C LEU A 405 15.14 -10.95 -22.41
N ALA A 406 16.29 -11.06 -21.75
CA ALA A 406 17.59 -11.18 -22.41
C ALA A 406 17.67 -12.45 -23.27
N ARG A 407 17.14 -13.59 -22.77
CA ARG A 407 17.01 -14.83 -23.56
C ARG A 407 16.08 -14.66 -24.76
N LEU A 408 14.97 -13.93 -24.61
CA LEU A 408 14.05 -13.63 -25.73
C LEU A 408 14.73 -12.73 -26.78
N SER A 409 15.52 -11.75 -26.35
CA SER A 409 16.29 -10.84 -27.22
C SER A 409 17.29 -11.61 -28.09
N ALA A 410 17.88 -12.68 -27.55
CA ALA A 410 18.85 -13.52 -28.24
C ALA A 410 18.25 -14.42 -29.36
N HIS A 411 16.92 -14.51 -29.48
CA HIS A 411 16.28 -15.25 -30.58
C HIS A 411 16.26 -14.46 -31.91
N GLU A 412 16.22 -15.16 -33.06
CA GLU A 412 16.42 -14.60 -34.42
C GLU A 412 15.38 -13.54 -34.91
N GLY A 413 14.48 -13.07 -34.03
CA GLY A 413 13.49 -12.02 -34.33
C GLY A 413 13.74 -10.67 -33.64
N GLY A 414 14.67 -10.59 -32.68
CA GLY A 414 14.77 -9.44 -31.77
C GLY A 414 13.56 -9.30 -30.83
N LEU A 415 13.56 -8.28 -29.96
CA LEU A 415 12.44 -7.99 -29.07
C LEU A 415 11.30 -7.30 -29.83
N SER A 416 10.06 -7.69 -29.55
CA SER A 416 8.88 -6.89 -29.89
C SER A 416 8.85 -5.57 -29.10
N SER A 417 8.05 -4.58 -29.52
CA SER A 417 7.93 -3.30 -28.78
C SER A 417 7.52 -3.47 -27.31
N LYS A 418 6.68 -4.48 -27.01
CA LYS A 418 6.27 -4.82 -25.63
C LYS A 418 7.45 -5.37 -24.83
N GLU A 419 8.26 -6.22 -25.44
CA GLU A 419 9.46 -6.82 -24.84
C GLU A 419 10.58 -5.80 -24.63
N ASP A 420 10.80 -4.93 -25.61
CA ASP A 420 11.76 -3.83 -25.54
C ASP A 420 11.37 -2.82 -24.45
N HIS A 421 10.07 -2.54 -24.31
CA HIS A 421 9.56 -1.73 -23.21
C HIS A 421 9.77 -2.37 -21.84
N ALA A 422 9.51 -3.68 -21.74
CA ALA A 422 9.69 -4.44 -20.50
C ALA A 422 11.16 -4.44 -20.05
N ILE A 423 12.10 -4.70 -20.96
CA ILE A 423 13.53 -4.75 -20.61
C ILE A 423 14.04 -3.36 -20.20
N CYS A 424 13.64 -2.30 -20.91
CA CYS A 424 13.98 -0.93 -20.54
C CYS A 424 13.48 -0.56 -19.13
N THR A 425 12.26 -0.98 -18.79
CA THR A 425 11.65 -0.71 -17.48
C THR A 425 12.39 -1.42 -16.34
N ILE A 426 12.78 -2.68 -16.57
CA ILE A 426 13.56 -3.45 -15.60
C ILE A 426 14.96 -2.82 -15.45
N GLU A 427 15.64 -2.49 -16.54
CA GLU A 427 16.95 -1.85 -16.49
C GLU A 427 16.90 -0.48 -15.78
N ALA A 428 15.87 0.32 -16.03
CA ALA A 428 15.66 1.60 -15.34
C ALA A 428 15.46 1.39 -13.82
N SER A 429 14.69 0.37 -13.44
CA SER A 429 14.47 0.01 -12.04
C SER A 429 15.78 -0.42 -11.36
N VAL A 430 16.60 -1.23 -12.04
CA VAL A 430 17.93 -1.61 -11.54
C VAL A 430 18.85 -0.40 -11.44
N LYS A 431 18.86 0.49 -12.44
CA LYS A 431 19.63 1.75 -12.39
C LYS A 431 19.21 2.62 -11.20
N ALA A 432 17.91 2.72 -10.90
CA ALA A 432 17.43 3.47 -9.76
C ALA A 432 17.87 2.87 -8.42
N LEU A 433 17.92 1.53 -8.31
CA LEU A 433 18.39 0.85 -7.10
C LEU A 433 19.88 1.09 -6.81
N PHE A 434 20.71 1.21 -7.86
CA PHE A 434 22.17 1.36 -7.70
C PHE A 434 22.72 2.77 -7.93
N GLY A 435 21.97 3.65 -8.58
CA GLY A 435 22.47 4.93 -9.12
C GLY A 435 23.03 5.89 -8.08
N ASP A 436 22.44 5.88 -6.88
CA ASP A 436 22.84 6.75 -5.77
C ASP A 436 23.66 6.01 -4.70
N LEU A 437 23.99 4.72 -4.91
CA LEU A 437 24.70 3.94 -3.92
C LEU A 437 26.19 4.30 -3.91
N PRO A 438 26.74 4.70 -2.74
CA PRO A 438 28.16 5.02 -2.63
C PRO A 438 29.01 3.81 -3.03
N GLY A 439 30.09 4.03 -3.79
CA GLY A 439 31.03 2.97 -4.19
C GLY A 439 30.61 2.12 -5.40
N VAL A 440 29.43 2.39 -6.00
CA VAL A 440 29.08 1.86 -7.32
C VAL A 440 29.66 2.78 -8.39
N ASP A 441 30.59 2.27 -9.19
CA ASP A 441 31.27 3.03 -10.26
C ASP A 441 30.62 2.81 -11.63
N GLY A 442 29.83 1.75 -11.79
CA GLY A 442 29.20 1.41 -13.05
C GLY A 442 28.21 0.26 -12.94
N LEU A 443 27.29 0.20 -13.91
CA LEU A 443 26.29 -0.85 -14.06
C LEU A 443 26.22 -1.23 -15.54
N THR A 444 26.32 -2.52 -15.85
CA THR A 444 26.28 -3.04 -17.22
C THR A 444 25.25 -4.17 -17.33
N PHE A 445 24.48 -4.15 -18.40
CA PHE A 445 23.51 -5.19 -18.78
C PHE A 445 24.07 -6.01 -19.94
N HIS A 446 23.77 -7.30 -19.94
CA HIS A 446 24.27 -8.27 -20.90
C HIS A 446 23.13 -9.12 -21.45
N ASP A 447 23.05 -9.21 -22.78
CA ASP A 447 21.98 -9.92 -23.49
C ASP A 447 22.09 -11.45 -23.38
N ASP A 448 23.30 -12.01 -23.27
CA ASP A 448 23.53 -13.41 -22.88
C ASP A 448 25.00 -13.70 -22.56
N PRO A 449 25.33 -14.01 -21.30
CA PRO A 449 26.48 -14.87 -21.05
C PRO A 449 26.18 -15.87 -19.92
N HIS A 450 25.42 -16.93 -20.22
CA HIS A 450 25.24 -18.09 -19.33
C HIS A 450 24.63 -17.73 -17.96
N ASP A 451 23.41 -17.18 -17.98
CA ASP A 451 22.61 -16.91 -16.76
C ASP A 451 23.23 -15.86 -15.82
N ARG A 452 23.91 -14.86 -16.39
CA ARG A 452 24.43 -13.69 -15.66
C ARG A 452 24.26 -12.43 -16.49
N THR A 453 23.13 -11.75 -16.33
CA THR A 453 22.76 -10.63 -17.20
C THR A 453 23.07 -9.26 -16.62
N ILE A 454 23.25 -9.13 -15.31
CA ILE A 454 23.47 -7.85 -14.64
C ILE A 454 24.82 -7.87 -13.92
N LYS A 455 25.67 -6.89 -14.23
CA LYS A 455 26.99 -6.71 -13.62
C LYS A 455 27.11 -5.31 -13.04
N ILE A 456 27.56 -5.22 -11.79
CA ILE A 456 27.82 -3.98 -11.07
C ILE A 456 29.32 -3.85 -10.88
N ASP A 457 29.90 -2.69 -11.16
CA ASP A 457 31.28 -2.39 -10.84
C ASP A 457 31.32 -1.65 -9.49
N LEU A 458 31.82 -2.33 -8.45
CA LEU A 458 31.95 -1.81 -7.10
C LEU A 458 33.41 -1.46 -6.82
N ARG A 459 33.73 -0.18 -6.67
CA ARG A 459 35.11 0.33 -6.44
C ARG A 459 36.12 -0.26 -7.44
N GLY A 460 35.74 -0.32 -8.71
CA GLY A 460 36.53 -0.88 -9.81
C GLY A 460 36.61 -2.41 -9.84
N GLN A 461 35.89 -3.13 -8.98
CA GLN A 461 35.79 -4.59 -9.01
C GLN A 461 34.43 -5.04 -9.58
N PRO A 462 34.41 -5.92 -10.60
CA PRO A 462 33.18 -6.41 -11.17
C PRO A 462 32.52 -7.43 -10.24
N LEU A 463 31.25 -7.19 -9.91
CA LEU A 463 30.39 -8.07 -9.14
C LEU A 463 29.16 -8.45 -9.97
N TRP A 464 28.92 -9.75 -10.14
CA TRP A 464 27.74 -10.25 -10.83
C TRP A 464 26.57 -10.38 -9.86
N VAL A 465 25.39 -9.92 -10.28
CA VAL A 465 24.16 -10.14 -9.51
C VAL A 465 23.79 -11.62 -9.58
N PRO A 466 23.62 -12.31 -8.44
CA PRO A 466 23.27 -13.72 -8.42
C PRO A 466 21.83 -13.91 -8.91
N LEU A 467 21.63 -14.85 -9.84
CA LEU A 467 20.30 -15.27 -10.25
C LEU A 467 19.73 -16.32 -9.30
N ASP A 468 18.41 -16.23 -9.07
CA ASP A 468 17.66 -17.32 -8.47
C ASP A 468 17.11 -18.23 -9.58
N GLU A 469 17.77 -19.38 -9.77
CA GLU A 469 17.38 -20.37 -10.77
C GLU A 469 15.96 -20.90 -10.59
N LYS A 470 15.47 -20.99 -9.35
CA LYS A 470 14.11 -21.47 -9.09
C LYS A 470 13.11 -20.45 -9.62
N ARG A 471 13.32 -19.17 -9.29
CA ARG A 471 12.45 -18.08 -9.75
C ARG A 471 12.48 -17.89 -11.27
N VAL A 472 13.65 -18.03 -11.89
CA VAL A 472 13.76 -17.98 -13.36
C VAL A 472 12.94 -19.11 -14.02
N ARG A 473 12.93 -20.32 -13.43
CA ARG A 473 12.10 -21.44 -13.94
C ARG A 473 10.61 -21.19 -13.74
N GLU A 474 10.20 -20.74 -12.55
CA GLU A 474 8.80 -20.38 -12.25
C GLU A 474 8.26 -19.38 -13.29
N LEU A 475 8.97 -18.27 -13.50
CA LEU A 475 8.61 -17.25 -14.50
C LEU A 475 8.70 -17.74 -15.97
N SER A 476 9.42 -18.82 -16.24
CA SER A 476 9.49 -19.43 -17.59
C SER A 476 8.32 -20.39 -17.86
N ASP A 477 7.78 -21.01 -16.81
CA ASP A 477 6.68 -21.99 -16.88
C ASP A 477 5.29 -21.31 -16.77
N GLU A 478 5.18 -20.25 -15.95
CA GLU A 478 4.03 -19.34 -15.92
C GLU A 478 4.05 -18.44 -17.16
N ARG A 479 2.90 -17.95 -17.64
CA ARG A 479 2.92 -16.97 -18.73
C ARG A 479 3.54 -15.70 -18.13
N PHE A 480 4.85 -15.51 -18.27
CA PHE A 480 5.60 -14.32 -17.82
C PHE A 480 4.82 -13.00 -18.04
N TRP A 481 4.09 -12.91 -19.15
CA TRP A 481 3.26 -11.76 -19.52
C TRP A 481 1.93 -11.60 -18.78
N GLU A 482 1.43 -12.62 -18.11
CA GLU A 482 0.28 -12.55 -17.19
C GLU A 482 0.68 -11.89 -15.87
N ASP A 483 1.90 -12.13 -15.39
CA ASP A 483 2.42 -11.53 -14.16
C ASP A 483 3.12 -10.18 -14.40
N PHE A 484 3.63 -9.94 -15.61
CA PHE A 484 4.30 -8.71 -15.96
C PHE A 484 3.31 -7.55 -16.16
N GLN A 485 3.01 -6.82 -15.10
CA GLN A 485 2.27 -5.56 -15.18
C GLN A 485 3.15 -4.48 -15.80
N MET A 486 2.89 -4.12 -17.07
CA MET A 486 3.52 -2.95 -17.67
C MET A 486 3.06 -1.70 -16.90
N LYS A 487 4.00 -1.03 -16.26
CA LYS A 487 3.72 0.26 -15.62
C LYS A 487 3.23 1.25 -16.68
N LYS A 488 2.13 1.95 -16.36
CA LYS A 488 1.62 3.02 -17.21
C LYS A 488 2.66 4.13 -17.30
N LEU A 489 3.04 4.51 -18.53
CA LEU A 489 3.85 5.70 -18.74
C LEU A 489 2.96 6.91 -18.99
N TYR A 490 3.42 8.05 -18.50
CA TYR A 490 2.82 9.35 -18.69
C TYR A 490 3.83 10.25 -19.39
N VAL A 491 3.48 10.72 -20.59
CA VAL A 491 4.22 11.78 -21.27
C VAL A 491 3.64 13.12 -20.83
N THR A 492 4.47 13.95 -20.20
CA THR A 492 4.05 15.24 -19.66
C THR A 492 4.81 16.37 -20.35
N LEU A 493 4.08 17.34 -20.91
CA LEU A 493 4.63 18.60 -21.40
C LEU A 493 4.19 19.71 -20.45
N LEU A 494 5.15 20.43 -19.87
CA LEU A 494 4.91 21.54 -18.96
C LEU A 494 5.54 22.81 -19.55
N ILE A 495 4.73 23.87 -19.69
CA ILE A 495 5.18 25.25 -19.86
C ILE A 495 4.98 25.94 -18.52
N GLU A 496 6.06 26.44 -17.93
CA GLU A 496 6.10 26.94 -16.56
C GLU A 496 5.37 28.28 -16.41
N ASP A 497 5.46 29.15 -17.42
CA ASP A 497 4.81 30.45 -17.44
C ASP A 497 4.59 30.92 -18.89
N THR A 498 3.43 31.52 -19.15
CA THR A 498 3.03 32.09 -20.45
C THR A 498 2.97 33.63 -20.45
N GLY A 499 3.43 34.30 -19.39
CA GLY A 499 3.41 35.76 -19.26
C GLY A 499 4.58 36.52 -19.93
N ASN A 500 5.51 35.83 -20.59
CA ASN A 500 6.68 36.49 -21.18
C ASN A 500 6.39 37.18 -22.53
N ALA A 501 7.29 38.07 -22.97
CA ALA A 501 7.12 38.87 -24.19
C ALA A 501 6.85 38.03 -25.46
N ALA A 502 7.39 36.81 -25.58
CA ALA A 502 7.16 35.97 -26.74
C ALA A 502 5.68 35.54 -26.90
N PHE A 503 5.02 35.26 -25.78
CA PHE A 503 3.59 34.91 -25.74
C PHE A 503 2.71 36.14 -25.98
N VAL A 504 3.11 37.32 -25.49
CA VAL A 504 2.38 38.58 -25.71
C VAL A 504 2.45 39.00 -27.17
N ASP A 505 3.64 39.04 -27.75
CA ASP A 505 3.87 39.53 -29.12
C ASP A 505 3.24 38.65 -30.19
N THR A 506 3.21 37.33 -29.96
CA THR A 506 2.71 36.34 -30.93
C THR A 506 1.24 35.98 -30.69
N GLY A 507 0.75 36.24 -29.47
CA GLY A 507 -0.50 35.71 -28.93
C GLY A 507 -0.29 34.36 -28.24
N ARG A 508 -0.73 34.26 -26.97
CA ARG A 508 -0.52 33.11 -26.08
C ARG A 508 -0.84 31.78 -26.76
N ASN A 509 -2.04 31.67 -27.32
CA ASN A 509 -2.51 30.42 -27.92
C ASN A 509 -1.67 29.99 -29.12
N GLU A 510 -1.19 30.95 -29.91
CA GLU A 510 -0.39 30.67 -31.10
C GLU A 510 1.01 30.19 -30.70
N GLU A 511 1.61 30.81 -29.69
CA GLU A 511 2.92 30.44 -29.19
C GLU A 511 2.90 29.11 -28.41
N VAL A 512 1.89 28.89 -27.57
CA VAL A 512 1.69 27.60 -26.88
C VAL A 512 1.50 26.47 -27.90
N ALA A 513 0.65 26.67 -28.91
CA ALA A 513 0.45 25.68 -29.96
C ALA A 513 1.74 25.39 -30.75
N ARG A 514 2.56 26.40 -31.04
CA ARG A 514 3.86 26.22 -31.70
C ARG A 514 4.80 25.35 -30.87
N ILE A 515 4.89 25.60 -29.56
CA ILE A 515 5.74 24.84 -28.64
C ILE A 515 5.29 23.37 -28.59
N ILE A 516 3.99 23.11 -28.43
CA ILE A 516 3.41 21.76 -28.40
C ILE A 516 3.66 21.03 -29.72
N GLN A 517 3.46 21.71 -30.86
CA GLN A 517 3.71 21.13 -32.18
C GLN A 517 5.19 20.74 -32.36
N ASN A 518 6.12 21.63 -31.96
CA ASN A 518 7.56 21.35 -32.02
C ASN A 518 7.97 20.17 -31.14
N ALA A 519 7.35 20.03 -29.96
CA ALA A 519 7.56 18.87 -29.10
C ALA A 519 7.10 17.58 -29.79
N GLY A 520 5.91 17.59 -30.41
CA GLY A 520 5.41 16.46 -31.19
C GLY A 520 6.30 16.07 -32.38
N ASP A 521 6.83 17.05 -33.11
CA ASP A 521 7.77 16.79 -34.22
C ASP A 521 9.10 16.20 -33.72
N LYS A 522 9.58 16.66 -32.56
CA LYS A 522 10.78 16.12 -31.94
C LYS A 522 10.59 14.69 -31.44
N ILE A 523 9.47 14.38 -30.77
CA ILE A 523 9.16 13.00 -30.32
C ILE A 523 9.12 12.03 -31.49
N LYS A 524 8.48 12.41 -32.59
CA LYS A 524 8.36 11.55 -33.78
C LYS A 524 9.74 11.14 -34.35
N SER A 525 10.77 11.94 -34.11
CA SER A 525 12.14 11.66 -34.56
C SER A 525 12.93 10.74 -33.62
N LEU A 526 12.38 10.40 -32.44
CA LEU A 526 13.01 9.53 -31.47
C LEU A 526 12.72 8.05 -31.77
N PRO A 527 13.66 7.14 -31.43
CA PRO A 527 13.45 5.70 -31.56
C PRO A 527 12.46 5.12 -30.54
N GLY A 528 12.00 5.92 -29.56
CA GLY A 528 11.05 5.54 -28.52
C GLY A 528 10.78 6.68 -27.54
N LEU A 529 9.90 6.47 -26.55
CA LEU A 529 9.48 7.52 -25.61
C LEU A 529 10.54 7.88 -24.55
N TRP A 530 11.43 6.96 -24.18
CA TRP A 530 12.45 7.23 -23.14
C TRP A 530 13.51 8.26 -23.53
N GLY A 531 13.55 8.72 -24.78
CA GLY A 531 14.36 9.85 -25.23
C GLY A 531 13.65 11.21 -25.15
N ALA A 532 12.43 11.25 -24.62
CA ALA A 532 11.55 12.42 -24.66
C ALA A 532 11.68 13.35 -23.45
N ASP A 533 12.78 13.25 -22.69
CA ASP A 533 13.19 14.29 -21.73
C ASP A 533 13.96 15.40 -22.45
N PHE A 534 13.31 16.55 -22.62
CA PHE A 534 13.99 17.73 -23.18
C PHE A 534 13.34 19.05 -22.81
N LYS A 535 14.16 20.11 -22.89
CA LYS A 535 13.76 21.50 -22.64
C LYS A 535 12.92 22.06 -23.80
N LEU A 536 11.92 22.87 -23.45
CA LEU A 536 11.07 23.62 -24.37
C LEU A 536 11.53 25.08 -24.45
N TYR A 537 11.38 25.68 -25.63
CA TYR A 537 11.84 27.03 -25.91
C TYR A 537 10.78 27.85 -26.64
N ASP A 538 10.66 29.12 -26.23
CA ASP A 538 9.83 30.10 -26.93
C ASP A 538 10.44 30.50 -28.29
N ILE A 539 9.73 31.35 -29.05
CA ILE A 539 10.17 31.82 -30.36
C ILE A 539 11.44 32.66 -30.30
N ASN A 540 11.74 33.24 -29.13
CA ASN A 540 12.91 34.05 -28.86
C ASN A 540 14.11 33.20 -28.39
N GLY A 541 13.91 31.89 -28.19
CA GLY A 541 14.93 30.95 -27.75
C GLY A 541 15.12 30.90 -26.23
N ASN A 542 14.24 31.51 -25.44
CA ASN A 542 14.27 31.38 -23.99
C ASN A 542 13.66 30.04 -23.57
N ARG A 543 14.21 29.43 -22.51
CA ARG A 543 13.62 28.23 -21.94
C ARG A 543 12.31 28.60 -21.25
N VAL A 544 11.25 27.87 -21.55
CA VAL A 544 9.90 28.09 -20.97
C VAL A 544 9.30 26.86 -20.30
N GLY A 545 9.99 25.72 -20.35
CA GLY A 545 9.53 24.50 -19.70
C GLY A 545 10.27 23.26 -20.15
N CYS A 546 9.63 22.11 -20.01
CA CYS A 546 10.19 20.81 -20.36
C CYS A 546 9.10 19.81 -20.79
N MET A 547 9.57 18.75 -21.42
CA MET A 547 8.82 17.52 -21.58
C MET A 547 9.52 16.41 -20.83
N ASP A 548 8.73 15.52 -20.22
CA ASP A 548 9.19 14.44 -19.36
C ASP A 548 8.36 13.17 -19.58
N VAL A 549 8.93 12.01 -19.25
CA VAL A 549 8.26 10.70 -19.31
C VAL A 549 8.47 9.99 -17.98
N ALA A 550 7.37 9.72 -17.29
CA ALA A 550 7.39 9.12 -15.96
C ALA A 550 6.44 7.92 -15.85
N ASP A 551 6.68 7.05 -14.85
CA ASP A 551 5.80 5.92 -14.50
C ASP A 551 4.68 6.31 -13.54
N LYS A 552 4.57 7.61 -13.21
CA LYS A 552 3.56 8.20 -12.35
C LYS A 552 2.94 9.41 -13.02
N LEU A 553 1.65 9.61 -12.75
CA LEU A 553 0.95 10.81 -13.14
C LEU A 553 1.61 12.01 -12.42
N PRO A 554 1.85 13.14 -13.10
CA PRO A 554 2.41 14.31 -12.44
C PRO A 554 1.48 14.84 -11.33
N ASP A 555 1.95 14.72 -10.10
CA ASP A 555 1.26 15.20 -8.90
C ASP A 555 1.51 16.70 -8.67
N GLY A 556 0.47 17.40 -8.21
CA GLY A 556 0.56 18.79 -7.75
C GLY A 556 -0.19 19.81 -8.63
N PRO A 557 -0.67 20.91 -8.00
CA PRO A 557 -1.43 21.95 -8.69
C PRO A 557 -0.58 22.61 -9.78
N LEU A 558 -1.23 22.99 -10.87
CA LEU A 558 -0.60 23.77 -11.93
C LEU A 558 -0.44 25.23 -11.44
N GLN A 559 0.72 25.84 -11.69
CA GLN A 559 0.96 27.23 -11.29
C GLN A 559 0.15 28.19 -12.17
N ASP A 560 -0.15 29.37 -11.63
CA ASP A 560 -0.82 30.44 -12.37
C ASP A 560 -0.04 30.81 -13.63
N GLY A 561 -0.71 30.85 -14.78
CA GLY A 561 -0.10 31.13 -16.08
C GLY A 561 0.56 29.92 -16.76
N ALA A 562 0.59 28.75 -16.12
CA ALA A 562 1.23 27.54 -16.65
C ALA A 562 0.31 26.70 -17.55
N VAL A 563 0.90 25.91 -18.42
CA VAL A 563 0.22 24.94 -19.31
C VAL A 563 0.75 23.55 -19.04
N ARG A 564 -0.14 22.56 -18.90
CA ARG A 564 0.21 21.15 -18.77
C ARG A 564 -0.53 20.30 -19.82
N VAL A 565 0.20 19.45 -20.50
CA VAL A 565 -0.34 18.38 -21.36
C VAL A 565 0.11 17.06 -20.77
N VAL A 566 -0.82 16.14 -20.53
CA VAL A 566 -0.52 14.80 -19.99
C VAL A 566 -1.13 13.76 -20.90
N ILE A 567 -0.35 12.76 -21.31
CA ILE A 567 -0.78 11.64 -22.15
C ILE A 567 -0.40 10.32 -21.46
N GLU A 568 -1.38 9.49 -21.16
CA GLU A 568 -1.24 8.12 -20.67
C GLU A 568 -1.06 7.16 -21.85
N THR A 569 0.05 6.41 -21.87
CA THR A 569 0.39 5.54 -23.01
C THR A 569 0.12 4.06 -22.74
N GLY A 570 -0.61 3.73 -21.67
CA GLY A 570 -0.85 2.35 -21.21
C GLY A 570 -1.93 1.58 -21.97
N ASN A 571 -2.26 1.96 -23.21
CA ASN A 571 -3.34 1.33 -23.98
C ASN A 571 -2.87 0.78 -25.34
N ALA A 572 -3.73 0.01 -25.99
CA ALA A 572 -3.42 -0.68 -27.25
C ALA A 572 -3.02 0.24 -28.41
N ALA A 573 -3.41 1.53 -28.39
CA ALA A 573 -3.05 2.49 -29.43
C ALA A 573 -1.54 2.80 -29.44
N PHE A 574 -0.84 2.58 -28.33
CA PHE A 574 0.58 2.88 -28.17
C PHE A 574 1.49 1.64 -28.33
N GLU A 575 0.94 0.43 -28.50
CA GLU A 575 1.72 -0.81 -28.50
C GLU A 575 2.69 -0.95 -29.68
N ASN A 576 2.34 -0.40 -30.85
CA ASN A 576 3.15 -0.55 -32.07
C ASN A 576 4.17 0.58 -32.27
N ASP A 577 3.72 1.83 -32.14
CA ASP A 577 4.56 3.03 -32.32
C ASP A 577 4.07 4.17 -31.42
N ALA A 578 4.42 4.06 -30.13
CA ALA A 578 4.03 5.02 -29.11
C ALA A 578 4.50 6.45 -29.42
N ALA A 579 5.70 6.61 -29.99
CA ALA A 579 6.26 7.91 -30.32
C ALA A 579 5.46 8.61 -31.43
N SER A 580 5.08 7.88 -32.49
CA SER A 580 4.22 8.44 -33.54
C SER A 580 2.84 8.81 -33.04
N GLU A 581 2.26 7.99 -32.15
CA GLU A 581 0.92 8.25 -31.61
C GLU A 581 0.91 9.46 -30.65
N VAL A 582 1.88 9.55 -29.74
CA VAL A 582 2.05 10.74 -28.89
C VAL A 582 2.28 12.00 -29.75
N ALA A 583 3.10 11.90 -30.80
CA ALA A 583 3.31 13.01 -31.72
C ALA A 583 2.03 13.44 -32.46
N ARG A 584 1.14 12.49 -32.81
CA ARG A 584 -0.17 12.80 -33.39
C ARG A 584 -1.05 13.54 -32.39
N ILE A 585 -1.17 13.03 -31.17
CA ILE A 585 -1.97 13.63 -30.10
C ILE A 585 -1.51 15.07 -29.80
N LEU A 586 -0.20 15.32 -29.73
CA LEU A 586 0.33 16.67 -29.51
C LEU A 586 0.00 17.62 -30.67
N ARG A 587 0.01 17.16 -31.93
CA ARG A 587 -0.40 18.00 -33.06
C ARG A 587 -1.89 18.36 -33.01
N ASP A 588 -2.73 17.41 -32.61
CA ASP A 588 -4.17 17.64 -32.45
C ASP A 588 -4.46 18.59 -31.27
N ALA A 589 -3.71 18.45 -30.17
CA ALA A 589 -3.75 19.38 -29.05
C ALA A 589 -3.35 20.79 -29.48
N ALA A 590 -2.24 20.96 -30.22
CA ALA A 590 -1.81 22.25 -30.74
C ALA A 590 -2.89 22.91 -31.63
N SER A 591 -3.52 22.15 -32.52
CA SER A 591 -4.64 22.64 -33.35
C SER A 591 -5.82 23.12 -32.50
N THR A 592 -6.12 22.38 -31.44
CA THR A 592 -7.22 22.71 -30.52
C THR A 592 -6.91 23.96 -29.68
N VAL A 593 -5.67 24.13 -29.22
CA VAL A 593 -5.22 25.36 -28.52
C VAL A 593 -5.35 26.59 -29.42
N ARG A 594 -4.99 26.49 -30.71
CA ARG A 594 -5.18 27.62 -31.67
C ARG A 594 -6.64 28.03 -31.82
N SER A 595 -7.58 27.10 -31.59
CA SER A 595 -9.01 27.41 -31.59
C SER A 595 -9.51 28.13 -30.33
N GLY A 596 -8.62 28.35 -29.35
CA GLY A 596 -8.91 29.13 -28.14
C GLY A 596 -9.47 28.32 -26.97
N LYS A 597 -9.21 27.01 -26.90
CA LYS A 597 -9.64 26.17 -25.77
C LYS A 597 -8.53 26.05 -24.73
N ASP A 598 -8.92 26.23 -23.46
CA ASP A 598 -8.01 26.24 -22.32
C ASP A 598 -8.06 24.96 -21.47
N ASP A 599 -9.08 24.13 -21.65
CA ASP A 599 -9.20 22.80 -21.02
C ASP A 599 -9.93 21.85 -21.98
N PHE A 600 -9.33 20.69 -22.26
CA PHE A 600 -9.94 19.65 -23.08
C PHE A 600 -9.27 18.27 -22.92
N PRO A 601 -10.04 17.17 -23.12
CA PRO A 601 -9.48 15.83 -23.15
C PRO A 601 -8.67 15.57 -24.43
N LEU A 602 -7.66 14.73 -24.32
CA LEU A 602 -6.86 14.22 -25.43
C LEU A 602 -7.31 12.81 -25.79
N THR A 603 -7.36 12.50 -27.09
CA THR A 603 -7.85 11.20 -27.57
C THR A 603 -6.84 10.47 -28.44
N ASP A 604 -6.76 9.15 -28.27
CA ASP A 604 -5.98 8.26 -29.14
C ASP A 604 -6.61 8.10 -30.53
N ILE A 605 -5.93 7.36 -31.42
CA ILE A 605 -6.38 7.10 -32.80
C ILE A 605 -7.70 6.33 -32.87
N ASN A 606 -8.05 5.61 -31.79
CA ASN A 606 -9.29 4.86 -31.66
C ASN A 606 -10.43 5.71 -31.05
N GLY A 607 -10.14 6.95 -30.65
CA GLY A 607 -11.09 7.87 -30.03
C GLY A 607 -11.24 7.71 -28.52
N ASN A 608 -10.41 6.90 -27.86
CA ASN A 608 -10.43 6.79 -26.40
C ASN A 608 -9.74 8.00 -25.77
N VAL A 609 -10.25 8.47 -24.64
CA VAL A 609 -9.58 9.52 -23.87
C VAL A 609 -8.33 8.94 -23.20
N VAL A 610 -7.19 9.59 -23.45
CA VAL A 610 -5.87 9.13 -23.00
C VAL A 610 -5.09 10.24 -22.30
N GLY A 611 -5.74 11.34 -21.93
CA GLY A 611 -5.04 12.46 -21.33
C GLY A 611 -5.84 13.75 -21.35
N SER A 612 -5.16 14.84 -21.02
CA SER A 612 -5.76 16.17 -20.96
C SER A 612 -4.76 17.27 -21.29
N TYR A 613 -5.29 18.35 -21.84
CA TYR A 613 -4.64 19.65 -21.88
C TYR A 613 -5.29 20.55 -20.83
N LEU A 614 -4.48 21.24 -20.03
CA LEU A 614 -4.95 22.23 -19.06
C LEU A 614 -4.07 23.48 -19.12
N TYR A 615 -4.72 24.64 -19.24
CA TYR A 615 -4.15 25.95 -18.98
C TYR A 615 -4.70 26.48 -17.65
N GLN A 616 -3.81 26.79 -16.71
CA GLN A 616 -4.19 27.46 -15.47
C GLN A 616 -4.09 28.97 -15.70
N ALA A 617 -5.22 29.62 -15.94
CA ALA A 617 -5.27 31.08 -16.03
C ALA A 617 -4.81 31.70 -14.70
N ALA A 618 -4.03 32.78 -14.77
CA ALA A 618 -3.74 33.58 -13.59
C ALA A 618 -5.08 34.10 -13.02
N PRO A 619 -5.31 34.03 -11.70
CA PRO A 619 -6.55 34.48 -11.11
C PRO A 619 -6.73 35.96 -11.40
N SER A 620 -7.87 36.29 -12.02
CA SER A 620 -8.28 37.69 -12.22
C SER A 620 -8.15 38.44 -10.90
N LEU A 621 -7.62 39.66 -10.97
CA LEU A 621 -7.62 40.57 -9.82
C LEU A 621 -9.05 40.99 -9.46
N GLU A 622 -10.00 40.89 -10.40
CA GLU A 622 -11.41 41.23 -10.22
C GLU A 622 -12.26 40.04 -9.77
N GLN A 623 -13.01 40.22 -8.68
CA GLN A 623 -14.06 39.31 -8.22
C GLN A 623 -15.30 40.13 -7.83
N ASP A 624 -16.45 39.81 -8.42
CA ASP A 624 -17.74 40.47 -8.14
C ASP A 624 -17.72 42.01 -8.25
N GLY A 625 -16.97 42.55 -9.22
CA GLY A 625 -16.83 44.00 -9.44
C GLY A 625 -15.91 44.71 -8.44
N VAL A 626 -15.11 43.96 -7.69
CA VAL A 626 -14.10 44.46 -6.75
C VAL A 626 -12.74 43.88 -7.09
N ILE A 627 -11.74 44.73 -7.16
CA ILE A 627 -10.34 44.35 -7.35
C ILE A 627 -9.71 43.95 -6.00
N ASP A 628 -9.04 42.80 -5.94
CA ASP A 628 -8.25 42.40 -4.78
C ASP A 628 -7.01 43.29 -4.64
N MET A 629 -7.18 44.40 -3.91
CA MET A 629 -6.14 45.38 -3.65
C MET A 629 -4.96 44.81 -2.88
N ARG A 630 -5.16 43.74 -2.09
CA ARG A 630 -4.08 43.09 -1.35
C ARG A 630 -3.15 42.34 -2.29
N LYS A 631 -3.73 41.57 -3.21
CA LYS A 631 -2.99 40.87 -4.26
C LYS A 631 -2.32 41.86 -5.21
N ALA A 632 -3.06 42.87 -5.68
CA ALA A 632 -2.53 43.89 -6.59
C ALA A 632 -1.33 44.67 -6.00
N LEU A 633 -1.37 45.01 -4.70
CA LEU A 633 -0.25 45.66 -4.02
C LEU A 633 0.97 44.76 -3.88
N ALA A 634 0.76 43.49 -3.52
CA ALA A 634 1.84 42.52 -3.37
C ALA A 634 2.56 42.27 -4.71
N GLU A 635 1.82 42.31 -5.82
CA GLU A 635 2.34 42.17 -7.18
C GLU A 635 2.87 43.50 -7.76
N GLY A 636 2.79 44.61 -7.03
CA GLY A 636 3.30 45.91 -7.46
C GLY A 636 2.51 46.56 -8.60
N ARG A 637 1.24 46.17 -8.79
CA ARG A 637 0.37 46.58 -9.90
C ARG A 637 -0.49 47.81 -9.62
N VAL A 638 -0.29 48.49 -8.49
CA VAL A 638 -1.11 49.64 -8.06
C VAL A 638 -0.36 50.95 -8.25
N TYR A 639 -1.01 51.87 -8.95
CA TYR A 639 -0.50 53.18 -9.32
C TYR A 639 -1.49 54.27 -8.91
N LEU A 640 -1.04 55.53 -8.93
CA LEU A 640 -1.86 56.70 -8.63
C LEU A 640 -2.32 57.36 -9.92
N ALA A 641 -3.61 57.60 -10.09
CA ALA A 641 -4.13 58.37 -11.22
C ALA A 641 -3.63 59.83 -11.15
N GLU A 642 -3.21 60.43 -12.28
CA GLU A 642 -2.88 61.87 -12.32
C GLU A 642 -4.15 62.75 -12.20
N ASP A 643 -4.00 63.96 -11.63
CA ASP A 643 -5.09 64.95 -11.54
C ASP A 643 -5.67 65.25 -12.95
N GLY A 644 -6.92 64.85 -13.18
CA GLY A 644 -7.59 64.97 -14.47
C GLY A 644 -7.74 63.67 -15.27
N TYR A 645 -7.37 62.52 -14.69
CA TYR A 645 -7.69 61.20 -15.26
C TYR A 645 -9.21 61.05 -15.47
N SER A 646 -9.61 60.90 -16.74
CA SER A 646 -10.99 60.77 -17.27
C SER A 646 -12.04 61.79 -16.82
N GLY A 647 -11.69 62.78 -16.01
CA GLY A 647 -12.65 63.67 -15.35
C GLY A 647 -13.47 62.99 -14.25
N ILE A 648 -13.05 61.80 -13.78
CA ILE A 648 -13.78 60.94 -12.84
C ILE A 648 -12.99 60.71 -11.54
N ALA A 649 -11.75 61.19 -11.43
CA ALA A 649 -11.02 61.23 -10.15
C ALA A 649 -11.69 62.22 -9.17
N GLU A 650 -12.86 61.85 -8.65
CA GLU A 650 -13.54 62.49 -7.52
C GLU A 650 -13.17 61.70 -6.27
N ASP A 651 -12.39 62.36 -5.40
CA ASP A 651 -12.00 62.01 -4.03
C ASP A 651 -11.69 60.51 -3.74
N GLU A 652 -12.66 59.61 -3.75
CA GLU A 652 -12.52 58.22 -3.30
C GLU A 652 -11.83 57.28 -4.33
N TYR A 653 -11.95 57.52 -5.64
CA TYR A 653 -11.40 56.64 -6.71
C TYR A 653 -10.13 57.23 -7.34
N ARG A 654 -8.96 56.78 -6.87
CA ARG A 654 -7.67 57.40 -7.21
C ARG A 654 -6.55 56.42 -7.57
N TYR A 655 -6.83 55.11 -7.54
CA TYR A 655 -5.83 54.09 -7.83
C TYR A 655 -6.08 53.45 -9.18
N VAL A 656 -5.00 53.31 -9.94
CA VAL A 656 -4.99 52.57 -11.20
C VAL A 656 -4.38 51.19 -10.93
N VAL A 657 -5.11 50.14 -11.27
CA VAL A 657 -4.61 48.75 -11.16
C VAL A 657 -4.45 48.19 -12.57
N THR A 658 -3.24 47.73 -12.90
CA THR A 658 -2.96 47.19 -14.24
C THR A 658 -3.42 45.74 -14.38
N ALA A 659 -3.89 45.40 -15.58
CA ALA A 659 -4.14 44.02 -15.96
C ALA A 659 -2.86 43.17 -15.90
N PRO A 660 -2.97 41.84 -15.70
CA PRO A 660 -1.83 40.93 -15.57
C PRO A 660 -0.76 41.08 -16.66
N ASP A 661 -1.18 41.40 -17.87
CA ASP A 661 -0.41 41.53 -19.11
C ASP A 661 0.14 42.94 -19.39
N PHE A 662 -0.14 43.93 -18.53
CA PHE A 662 0.37 45.30 -18.66
C PHE A 662 1.36 45.65 -17.55
N GLU A 663 2.64 45.81 -17.92
CA GLU A 663 3.74 46.23 -17.03
C GLU A 663 4.29 47.64 -17.38
N PRO A 664 3.89 48.68 -16.64
CA PRO A 664 4.42 50.05 -16.74
C PRO A 664 5.93 50.14 -16.41
N GLY A 665 6.71 50.86 -17.21
CA GLY A 665 8.13 51.14 -16.96
C GLY A 665 8.98 51.53 -18.18
N TYR A 666 8.43 51.48 -19.40
CA TYR A 666 9.16 51.68 -20.66
C TYR A 666 8.79 52.97 -21.41
N GLY A 667 7.83 53.76 -20.89
CA GLY A 667 7.50 55.12 -21.32
C GLY A 667 6.74 55.25 -22.65
N GLN A 668 6.18 54.17 -23.21
CA GLN A 668 5.45 54.18 -24.49
C GLN A 668 4.31 53.13 -24.57
N GLY A 669 3.99 52.38 -23.50
CA GLY A 669 2.99 51.30 -23.55
C GLY A 669 1.52 51.77 -23.45
N GLU A 670 0.62 51.08 -24.15
CA GLU A 670 -0.84 51.09 -23.91
C GLU A 670 -1.23 49.74 -23.30
N GLY A 671 -2.14 49.75 -22.33
CA GLY A 671 -2.60 48.52 -21.71
C GLY A 671 -3.86 48.72 -20.87
N GLU A 672 -4.49 47.60 -20.52
CA GLU A 672 -5.75 47.56 -19.79
C GLU A 672 -5.55 47.86 -18.30
N VAL A 673 -6.42 48.72 -17.75
CA VAL A 673 -6.42 49.07 -16.32
C VAL A 673 -7.82 49.23 -15.76
N TRP A 674 -7.95 49.04 -14.45
CA TRP A 674 -9.11 49.47 -13.68
C TRP A 674 -8.80 50.75 -12.89
N LEU A 675 -9.81 51.60 -12.72
CA LEU A 675 -9.78 52.72 -11.77
C LEU A 675 -10.57 52.34 -10.53
N VAL A 676 -9.92 52.35 -9.37
CA VAL A 676 -10.50 51.84 -8.12
C VAL A 676 -10.25 52.76 -6.92
N ASN A 677 -11.05 52.56 -5.87
CA ASN A 677 -10.79 53.12 -4.54
C ASN A 677 -9.91 52.20 -3.68
N ALA A 678 -9.61 52.61 -2.44
CA ALA A 678 -8.74 51.83 -1.54
C ALA A 678 -9.34 50.47 -1.11
N LYS A 679 -10.66 50.26 -1.28
CA LYS A 679 -11.33 48.95 -1.06
C LYS A 679 -11.27 48.05 -2.29
N GLY A 680 -10.82 48.57 -3.43
CA GLY A 680 -10.84 47.87 -4.71
C GLY A 680 -12.16 47.99 -5.46
N GLU A 681 -13.11 48.79 -4.97
CA GLU A 681 -14.37 49.02 -5.69
C GLU A 681 -14.06 49.79 -6.98
N VAL A 682 -14.63 49.31 -8.08
CA VAL A 682 -14.38 49.86 -9.42
C VAL A 682 -15.22 51.10 -9.68
N ALA A 683 -14.60 52.14 -10.24
CA ALA A 683 -15.28 53.39 -10.58
C ALA A 683 -16.32 53.18 -11.71
N ASN A 684 -17.43 53.93 -11.66
CA ASN A 684 -18.41 53.91 -12.74
C ASN A 684 -17.76 54.31 -14.08
N GLY A 685 -18.01 53.53 -15.14
CA GLY A 685 -17.37 53.65 -16.44
C GLY A 685 -16.05 52.86 -16.60
N TYR A 686 -15.61 52.16 -15.55
CA TYR A 686 -14.47 51.23 -15.57
C TYR A 686 -14.90 49.80 -15.21
N GLU A 687 -16.20 49.48 -15.30
CA GLU A 687 -16.73 48.14 -15.03
C GLU A 687 -16.09 47.07 -15.92
N GLU A 688 -15.61 47.47 -17.10
CA GLU A 688 -14.62 46.74 -17.89
C GLU A 688 -13.31 47.54 -17.91
N PRO A 689 -12.15 46.88 -17.88
CA PRO A 689 -10.87 47.57 -17.87
C PRO A 689 -10.70 48.43 -19.13
N GLN A 690 -10.13 49.62 -18.95
CA GLN A 690 -9.96 50.60 -20.02
C GLN A 690 -8.51 50.60 -20.51
N ILE A 691 -8.33 50.71 -21.82
CA ILE A 691 -7.00 50.86 -22.42
C ILE A 691 -6.51 52.28 -22.19
N VAL A 692 -5.39 52.41 -21.49
CA VAL A 692 -4.78 53.69 -21.12
C VAL A 692 -3.31 53.71 -21.48
N ARG A 693 -2.74 54.92 -21.53
CA ARG A 693 -1.29 55.09 -21.75
C ARG A 693 -0.57 55.15 -20.42
N GLU A 694 0.62 54.55 -20.40
CA GLU A 694 1.52 54.52 -19.24
C GLU A 694 1.80 55.91 -18.63
N ASN A 695 1.75 56.98 -19.43
CA ASN A 695 2.03 58.34 -18.99
C ASN A 695 0.83 59.06 -18.36
N GLN A 696 -0.26 58.35 -18.04
CA GLN A 696 -1.47 58.92 -17.45
C GLN A 696 -1.63 58.58 -15.96
N PHE A 697 -0.68 57.86 -15.37
CA PHE A 697 -0.68 57.49 -13.96
C PHE A 697 0.76 57.36 -13.45
N ASP A 698 0.95 57.57 -12.16
CA ASP A 698 2.25 57.61 -11.51
C ASP A 698 2.45 56.44 -10.54
N LYS A 699 3.70 56.04 -10.35
CA LYS A 699 4.03 55.08 -9.28
C LYS A 699 3.77 55.70 -7.91
N LEU A 700 3.15 54.95 -7.01
CA LEU A 700 2.93 55.37 -5.63
C LEU A 700 4.26 55.74 -4.95
N SER A 701 4.29 56.88 -4.27
CA SER A 701 5.40 57.22 -3.37
C SER A 701 5.41 56.27 -2.16
N GLY A 702 6.56 56.16 -1.47
CA GLY A 702 6.70 55.25 -0.33
C GLY A 702 5.68 55.49 0.80
N ASP A 703 5.34 56.76 1.05
CA ASP A 703 4.34 57.12 2.06
C ASP A 703 2.90 56.80 1.59
N GLN A 704 2.60 56.98 0.30
CA GLN A 704 1.31 56.62 -0.29
C GLN A 704 1.10 55.11 -0.30
N PHE A 705 2.12 54.34 -0.68
CA PHE A 705 2.09 52.88 -0.66
C PHE A 705 1.79 52.36 0.74
N LYS A 706 2.54 52.82 1.75
CA LYS A 706 2.37 52.37 3.14
C LYS A 706 1.00 52.75 3.70
N SER A 707 0.51 53.94 3.38
CA SER A 707 -0.80 54.39 3.84
C SER A 707 -1.93 53.56 3.23
N LEU A 708 -1.83 53.20 1.94
CA LEU A 708 -2.78 52.31 1.28
C LEU A 708 -2.69 50.87 1.81
N GLU A 709 -1.48 50.35 2.02
CA GLU A 709 -1.25 49.03 2.60
C GLU A 709 -1.91 48.87 3.99
N ASP A 710 -1.81 49.89 4.85
CA ASP A 710 -2.42 49.84 6.18
C ASP A 710 -3.96 49.76 6.12
N VAL A 711 -4.61 50.30 5.08
CA VAL A 711 -6.06 50.17 4.86
C VAL A 711 -6.43 48.80 4.32
N VAL A 712 -5.69 48.34 3.30
CA VAL A 712 -5.93 47.05 2.65
C VAL A 712 -5.72 45.88 3.63
N LEU A 713 -4.78 46.03 4.58
CA LEU A 713 -4.56 45.05 5.65
C LEU A 713 -5.51 45.22 6.85
N GLY A 714 -6.46 46.17 6.79
CA GLY A 714 -7.44 46.43 7.85
C GLY A 714 -6.85 47.02 9.14
N ARG A 715 -5.61 47.55 9.10
CA ARG A 715 -4.97 48.21 10.24
C ARG A 715 -5.55 49.61 10.48
N VAL A 716 -6.02 50.25 9.42
CA VAL A 716 -6.74 51.53 9.43
C VAL A 716 -8.08 51.33 8.74
N SER A 717 -9.17 51.84 9.33
CA SER A 717 -10.49 51.81 8.67
C SER A 717 -10.50 52.71 7.44
N PHE A 718 -11.25 52.34 6.40
CA PHE A 718 -11.40 53.14 5.19
C PHE A 718 -11.90 54.56 5.50
N GLU A 719 -12.85 54.70 6.43
CA GLU A 719 -13.42 56.00 6.81
C GLU A 719 -12.44 56.88 7.58
N GLU A 720 -11.45 56.29 8.24
CA GLU A 720 -10.35 57.03 8.87
C GLU A 720 -9.26 57.38 7.84
N TYR A 721 -9.03 56.52 6.87
CA TYR A 721 -8.13 56.78 5.75
C TYR A 721 -8.60 57.96 4.89
N GLU A 722 -9.85 57.93 4.44
CA GLU A 722 -10.42 59.01 3.64
C GLU A 722 -10.42 60.34 4.41
N ARG A 723 -10.71 60.32 5.72
CA ARG A 723 -10.60 61.53 6.58
C ARG A 723 -9.19 62.11 6.66
N ARG A 724 -8.15 61.27 6.66
CA ARG A 724 -6.75 61.74 6.65
C ARG A 724 -6.36 62.32 5.29
N MET A 725 -6.92 61.80 4.21
CA MET A 725 -6.65 62.25 2.85
C MET A 725 -7.42 63.53 2.48
N SER A 726 -8.63 63.73 3.03
CA SER A 726 -9.45 64.93 2.80
C SER A 726 -9.08 66.14 3.66
N GLY A 727 -8.22 65.97 4.68
CA GLY A 727 -7.71 67.05 5.53
C GLY A 727 -8.63 67.46 6.70
N ASP A 728 -9.72 66.74 6.94
CA ASP A 728 -10.67 67.00 8.04
C ASP A 728 -10.27 66.25 9.34
N ALA A 729 -9.28 66.79 10.06
CA ALA A 729 -8.93 66.34 11.41
C ALA A 729 -9.64 67.18 12.50
N PRO A 730 -10.28 66.58 13.52
CA PRO A 730 -10.74 67.33 14.69
C PRO A 730 -9.54 67.69 15.59
N GLU A 731 -9.51 68.94 16.09
CA GLU A 731 -8.62 69.35 17.18
C GLU A 731 -8.82 68.43 18.39
N LEU A 732 -7.70 67.86 18.89
CA LEU A 732 -7.64 66.95 20.03
C LEU A 732 -8.31 67.56 21.27
N ALA A 733 -9.18 66.78 21.92
CA ALA A 733 -9.57 66.92 23.32
C ALA A 733 -9.05 65.71 24.12
#